data_AF-A0A1P8K3I7-F1
#
_entry.id   AF-A0A1P8K3I7-F1
#
_cell.length_a   1.000
_cell.length_b   1.000
_cell.length_c   1.000
_cell.angle_alpha   90.00
_cell.angle_beta   90.00
_cell.angle_gamma   90.00
#
_symmetry.space_group_name_H-M   'P 1'
#
loop_
_entity.id
_entity.type
_entity.pdbx_description
1 polymer ?
#
loop_
_entity_poly.entity_id
_entity_poly.type
_entity_poly.pdbx_seq_one_letter_code
_entity_poly.pdbx_strand_id
1 'polypeptide(L)'
;MACLPLSIGNAYAGPFSIGGNSTSAQTLGSGSGQTGAVADTGSLIVSGSAVAVTITGNNATLDNQGTISQTGTGRVVRDNTGVTGLMINNGSVTNASAVMKAADADVVQMAKSPASVTLNNYGQMISLNASAGGAQVVDFNAIASGVNVVNNYATGVMTAYEADAVRPGVNGVVNNYGAIKAITTTGSSSDGIDAQNNTGIQVNNLGSGTIDGGRHGITGGPANATAKFDIGVTNDTNAVIRGNNGSGINLDGYNANQTATVVNRGLISGNGVTGDGDGIDADGLVNITNTGTIRSVNAFSKPADGKAYSEGISVGGGTIVNSGTIEGLVAAGNTNAVGRGITLAGNDITSGPLAGTREGLYGNAVVTNQSGGLIRGDSDSAIVVVGAASGYTVTINNNAGATLLGGGTANAAVKTGADNDTIRNAGIINGASSGMAIDMGGGNNTLYVDGGKAAILGNVNGGTGGSNRMVVDPGAGNAFAYAGSLSNFSEVQVRSGTVTLSGASTYTGTTQVSGGTLVLDGANRLSSLGSLVMDGGSLQLTNAAGEDAQTFAGFSLLDDALFDLGLSSLTFDSLDAVVAGKTLTVLGYLRGTSLDYAFRFLGDWSTDADFLALIDNTLIDGAKASFRFDGTYTDIARLAEVPEPGTLALIILALALMVAASRRRHPMNR
;
A
#
# COMPACT_ATOMS: atom_id res chain seq x y z
N MET A 1 -4.22 -38.85 70.27
CA MET A 1 -4.14 -37.42 69.90
C MET A 1 -5.18 -37.17 68.83
N ALA A 2 -6.25 -36.46 69.18
CA ALA A 2 -7.37 -36.20 68.27
C ALA A 2 -6.96 -35.10 67.27
N CYS A 3 -7.15 -35.39 65.98
CA CYS A 3 -7.00 -34.45 64.88
C CYS A 3 -8.08 -33.37 65.02
N LEU A 4 -7.69 -32.09 65.10
CA LEU A 4 -8.62 -30.96 65.05
C LEU A 4 -9.26 -30.92 63.65
N PRO A 5 -10.59 -30.75 63.54
CA PRO A 5 -11.23 -30.54 62.25
C PRO A 5 -10.82 -29.17 61.68
N LEU A 6 -10.40 -29.18 60.42
CA LEU A 6 -10.17 -28.01 59.59
C LEU A 6 -11.49 -27.23 59.48
N SER A 7 -11.58 -26.04 60.08
CA SER A 7 -12.77 -25.19 59.92
C SER A 7 -12.81 -24.65 58.49
N ILE A 8 -13.74 -25.16 57.70
CA ILE A 8 -14.20 -24.54 56.46
C ILE A 8 -14.89 -23.21 56.82
N GLY A 9 -14.12 -22.12 56.83
CA GLY A 9 -14.66 -20.78 57.07
C GLY A 9 -15.70 -20.41 56.02
N ASN A 10 -16.92 -20.10 56.45
CA ASN A 10 -17.99 -19.60 55.60
C ASN A 10 -17.53 -18.34 54.83
N ALA A 11 -17.92 -18.24 53.55
CA ALA A 11 -17.71 -17.02 52.77
C ALA A 11 -18.50 -15.86 53.39
N TYR A 12 -17.81 -14.79 53.78
CA TYR A 12 -18.45 -13.57 54.26
C TYR A 12 -18.90 -12.74 53.06
N ALA A 13 -20.20 -12.44 52.98
CA ALA A 13 -20.76 -11.50 52.01
C ALA A 13 -20.76 -10.10 52.63
N GLY A 14 -19.82 -9.25 52.23
CA GLY A 14 -19.62 -7.92 52.82
C GLY A 14 -18.26 -7.31 52.44
N PRO A 15 -17.98 -6.05 52.85
CA PRO A 15 -16.65 -5.48 52.71
C PRO A 15 -15.64 -6.29 53.53
N PHE A 16 -14.39 -6.35 53.07
CA PHE A 16 -13.31 -7.09 53.76
C PHE A 16 -11.98 -6.34 53.71
N SER A 17 -11.10 -6.65 54.65
CA SER A 17 -9.71 -6.16 54.68
C SER A 17 -8.78 -7.28 55.13
N ILE A 18 -7.76 -7.58 54.33
CA ILE A 18 -6.79 -8.65 54.55
C ILE A 18 -5.41 -8.02 54.70
N GLY A 19 -4.91 -7.97 55.95
CA GLY A 19 -3.57 -7.45 56.27
C GLY A 19 -2.46 -8.51 56.37
N GLY A 20 -2.83 -9.78 56.45
CA GLY A 20 -1.93 -10.93 56.56
C GLY A 20 -2.41 -12.09 55.69
N ASN A 21 -2.13 -13.33 56.08
CA ASN A 21 -2.52 -14.50 55.27
C ASN A 21 -3.98 -14.90 55.50
N SER A 22 -4.71 -15.14 54.43
CA SER A 22 -6.07 -15.65 54.41
C SER A 22 -6.20 -16.73 53.34
N THR A 23 -6.98 -17.78 53.64
CA THR A 23 -7.32 -18.84 52.68
C THR A 23 -8.82 -18.97 52.45
N SER A 24 -9.62 -18.08 53.05
CA SER A 24 -11.07 -18.09 52.95
C SER A 24 -11.50 -17.24 51.76
N ALA A 25 -12.27 -17.84 50.84
CA ALA A 25 -12.91 -17.12 49.75
C ALA A 25 -13.77 -15.95 50.26
N GLN A 26 -13.76 -14.85 49.53
CA GLN A 26 -14.44 -13.60 49.87
C GLN A 26 -15.58 -13.31 48.89
N THR A 27 -16.59 -12.55 49.35
CA THR A 27 -17.68 -12.08 48.49
C THR A 27 -17.97 -10.61 48.74
N LEU A 28 -17.84 -9.77 47.71
CA LEU A 28 -18.43 -8.42 47.71
C LEU A 28 -19.90 -8.55 47.32
N GLY A 29 -20.75 -8.60 48.35
CA GLY A 29 -22.16 -8.96 48.28
C GLY A 29 -23.07 -7.84 47.77
N SER A 30 -24.39 -8.03 47.88
CA SER A 30 -25.43 -7.13 47.32
C SER A 30 -25.50 -5.70 47.87
N GLY A 31 -24.67 -5.33 48.86
CA GLY A 31 -24.57 -3.93 49.29
C GLY A 31 -23.84 -3.13 48.22
N SER A 32 -24.51 -2.14 47.62
CA SER A 32 -23.86 -1.26 46.64
C SER A 32 -22.68 -0.52 47.29
N GLY A 33 -21.54 -0.42 46.59
CA GLY A 33 -20.39 0.35 47.05
C GLY A 33 -19.45 -0.37 48.02
N GLN A 34 -19.58 -1.69 48.19
CA GLN A 34 -18.69 -2.45 49.07
C GLN A 34 -17.23 -2.43 48.57
N THR A 35 -16.29 -2.35 49.51
CA THR A 35 -14.85 -2.39 49.22
C THR A 35 -14.22 -3.64 49.84
N GLY A 36 -13.46 -4.37 49.04
CA GLY A 36 -12.57 -5.45 49.49
C GLY A 36 -11.13 -4.99 49.32
N ALA A 37 -10.33 -5.06 50.39
CA ALA A 37 -8.94 -4.63 50.38
C ALA A 37 -7.99 -5.76 50.78
N VAL A 38 -6.87 -5.90 50.06
CA VAL A 38 -5.73 -6.75 50.43
C VAL A 38 -4.52 -5.84 50.53
N ALA A 39 -3.95 -5.70 51.73
CA ALA A 39 -2.79 -4.85 51.97
C ALA A 39 -1.53 -5.42 51.27
N ASP A 40 -0.47 -4.61 51.16
CA ASP A 40 0.81 -5.00 50.57
C ASP A 40 1.48 -6.22 51.23
N THR A 41 1.31 -6.39 52.55
CA THR A 41 1.72 -7.59 53.29
C THR A 41 0.67 -8.70 53.33
N GLY A 42 -0.52 -8.42 52.78
CA GLY A 42 -1.67 -9.32 52.79
C GLY A 42 -1.61 -10.37 51.68
N SER A 43 -2.15 -11.56 51.96
CA SER A 43 -2.34 -12.60 50.95
C SER A 43 -3.70 -13.29 51.09
N LEU A 44 -4.39 -13.47 49.97
CA LEU A 44 -5.60 -14.29 49.85
C LEU A 44 -5.28 -15.46 48.92
N ILE A 45 -5.08 -16.66 49.48
CA ILE A 45 -4.69 -17.87 48.73
C ILE A 45 -5.79 -18.92 48.86
N VAL A 46 -6.57 -19.10 47.79
CA VAL A 46 -7.74 -19.99 47.77
C VAL A 46 -7.48 -21.19 46.87
N SER A 47 -7.82 -22.39 47.33
CA SER A 47 -7.66 -23.64 46.57
C SER A 47 -9.01 -24.25 46.17
N GLY A 48 -8.97 -25.36 45.42
CA GLY A 48 -10.18 -26.08 44.99
C GLY A 48 -10.93 -25.31 43.89
N SER A 49 -12.25 -25.44 43.85
CA SER A 49 -13.12 -24.84 42.83
C SER A 49 -13.71 -23.48 43.22
N ALA A 50 -13.49 -23.03 44.45
CA ALA A 50 -14.01 -21.75 44.92
C ALA A 50 -13.33 -20.57 44.20
N VAL A 51 -14.13 -19.56 43.84
CA VAL A 51 -13.63 -18.26 43.38
C VAL A 51 -13.02 -17.53 44.56
N ALA A 52 -11.84 -16.92 44.40
CA ALA A 52 -11.18 -16.22 45.51
C ALA A 52 -11.96 -14.98 45.95
N VAL A 53 -12.45 -14.17 45.02
CA VAL A 53 -13.34 -13.03 45.26
C VAL A 53 -14.55 -13.09 44.32
N THR A 54 -15.73 -13.37 44.88
CA THR A 54 -17.01 -13.32 44.15
C THR A 54 -17.61 -11.92 44.22
N ILE A 55 -18.06 -11.37 43.09
CA ILE A 55 -18.71 -10.06 43.02
C ILE A 55 -20.19 -10.27 42.72
N THR A 56 -21.06 -9.73 43.59
CA THR A 56 -22.53 -9.74 43.40
C THR A 56 -23.19 -8.39 43.69
N GLY A 57 -22.45 -7.40 44.18
CA GLY A 57 -22.93 -6.02 44.41
C GLY A 57 -22.49 -5.03 43.34
N ASN A 58 -23.36 -4.09 43.03
CA ASN A 58 -23.02 -2.94 42.16
C ASN A 58 -22.03 -1.98 42.85
N ASN A 59 -21.30 -1.22 42.05
CA ASN A 59 -20.35 -0.20 42.49
C ASN A 59 -19.26 -0.75 43.44
N ALA A 60 -19.00 -2.06 43.41
CA ALA A 60 -18.01 -2.69 44.27
C ALA A 60 -16.59 -2.25 43.86
N THR A 61 -15.70 -2.14 44.84
CA THR A 61 -14.28 -1.89 44.62
C THR A 61 -13.46 -3.04 45.20
N LEU A 62 -12.59 -3.65 44.40
CA LEU A 62 -11.57 -4.57 44.87
C LEU A 62 -10.20 -3.89 44.74
N ASP A 63 -9.55 -3.63 45.87
CA ASP A 63 -8.24 -3.00 45.94
C ASP A 63 -7.19 -4.00 46.45
N ASN A 64 -6.40 -4.54 45.53
CA ASN A 64 -5.33 -5.48 45.84
C ASN A 64 -3.96 -4.79 45.78
N GLN A 65 -3.36 -4.58 46.94
CA GLN A 65 -1.98 -4.13 47.08
C GLN A 65 -1.00 -5.29 47.36
N GLY A 66 -1.51 -6.46 47.73
CA GLY A 66 -0.73 -7.66 48.05
C GLY A 66 -0.90 -8.77 47.02
N THR A 67 -1.17 -10.00 47.49
CA THR A 67 -1.38 -11.17 46.62
C THR A 67 -2.79 -11.73 46.73
N ILE A 68 -3.46 -11.93 45.60
CA ILE A 68 -4.64 -12.80 45.50
C ILE A 68 -4.30 -13.96 44.55
N SER A 69 -4.30 -15.19 45.07
CA SER A 69 -3.97 -16.39 44.30
C SER A 69 -5.07 -17.43 44.41
N GLN A 70 -5.53 -17.94 43.27
CA GLN A 70 -6.35 -19.14 43.18
C GLN A 70 -5.46 -20.29 42.69
N THR A 71 -5.31 -21.35 43.49
CA THR A 71 -4.35 -22.45 43.26
C THR A 71 -4.98 -23.75 42.77
N GLY A 72 -6.28 -23.77 42.52
CA GLY A 72 -7.04 -24.88 41.95
C GLY A 72 -7.71 -24.50 40.63
N THR A 73 -8.99 -24.82 40.49
CA THR A 73 -9.79 -24.63 39.27
C THR A 73 -10.77 -23.46 39.34
N GLY A 74 -10.78 -22.74 40.46
CA GLY A 74 -11.58 -21.53 40.63
C GLY A 74 -10.89 -20.30 40.04
N ARG A 75 -11.65 -19.22 39.87
CA ARG A 75 -11.15 -17.94 39.36
C ARG A 75 -10.63 -17.04 40.47
N VAL A 76 -9.81 -16.04 40.15
CA VAL A 76 -9.40 -15.05 41.14
C VAL A 76 -10.56 -14.09 41.44
N VAL A 77 -11.14 -13.46 40.42
CA VAL A 77 -12.33 -12.61 40.52
C VAL A 77 -13.40 -13.10 39.56
N ARG A 78 -14.65 -13.18 40.03
CA ARG A 78 -15.78 -13.49 39.15
C ARG A 78 -17.00 -12.65 39.48
N ASP A 79 -17.57 -12.02 38.46
CA ASP A 79 -18.98 -11.64 38.43
C ASP A 79 -19.75 -12.63 37.54
N ASN A 80 -20.87 -13.14 38.05
CA ASN A 80 -21.79 -14.01 37.32
C ASN A 80 -23.24 -13.52 37.38
N THR A 81 -23.44 -12.26 37.76
CA THR A 81 -24.72 -11.64 38.05
C THR A 81 -25.02 -10.43 37.16
N GLY A 82 -24.00 -9.81 36.58
CA GLY A 82 -24.19 -8.64 35.71
C GLY A 82 -24.04 -7.33 36.46
N VAL A 83 -23.11 -7.25 37.42
CA VAL A 83 -22.96 -6.06 38.28
C VAL A 83 -22.47 -4.86 37.46
N THR A 84 -22.91 -3.68 37.84
CA THR A 84 -22.45 -2.43 37.22
C THR A 84 -21.53 -1.65 38.15
N GLY A 85 -20.56 -0.93 37.58
CA GLY A 85 -19.67 -0.03 38.32
C GLY A 85 -18.57 -0.72 39.10
N LEU A 86 -18.19 -1.97 38.74
CA LEU A 86 -17.09 -2.66 39.39
C LEU A 86 -15.76 -1.94 39.10
N MET A 87 -14.99 -1.64 40.14
CA MET A 87 -13.61 -1.19 40.02
C MET A 87 -12.67 -2.23 40.61
N ILE A 88 -11.66 -2.64 39.86
CA ILE A 88 -10.61 -3.55 40.32
C ILE A 88 -9.28 -2.83 40.19
N ASN A 89 -8.54 -2.71 41.28
CA ASN A 89 -7.17 -2.20 41.31
C ASN A 89 -6.23 -3.34 41.71
N ASN A 90 -5.26 -3.65 40.86
CA ASN A 90 -4.15 -4.55 41.17
C ASN A 90 -2.86 -3.74 41.23
N GLY A 91 -2.49 -3.33 42.43
CA GLY A 91 -1.41 -2.40 42.70
C GLY A 91 -1.83 -0.94 42.54
N SER A 92 -0.84 -0.06 42.62
CA SER A 92 -1.02 1.37 42.49
C SER A 92 0.20 2.02 41.84
N VAL A 93 0.11 3.34 41.59
CA VAL A 93 1.24 4.15 41.12
C VAL A 93 2.51 4.02 41.98
N THR A 94 2.36 3.69 43.27
CA THR A 94 3.48 3.48 44.20
C THR A 94 3.74 2.00 44.51
N ASN A 95 2.97 1.08 43.95
CA ASN A 95 3.07 -0.34 44.23
C ASN A 95 2.83 -1.20 42.98
N ALA A 96 3.91 -1.61 42.34
CA ALA A 96 3.90 -2.55 41.22
C ALA A 96 4.09 -4.02 41.64
N SER A 97 4.14 -4.31 42.95
CA SER A 97 4.41 -5.66 43.47
C SER A 97 3.15 -6.51 43.69
N ALA A 98 1.96 -5.91 43.55
CA ALA A 98 0.69 -6.62 43.71
C ALA A 98 0.52 -7.72 42.67
N VAL A 99 -0.04 -8.86 43.07
CA VAL A 99 -0.22 -10.04 42.22
C VAL A 99 -1.66 -10.54 42.27
N MET A 100 -2.26 -10.78 41.11
CA MET A 100 -3.41 -11.67 40.95
C MET A 100 -3.01 -12.88 40.11
N LYS A 101 -3.24 -14.10 40.61
CA LYS A 101 -2.78 -15.31 39.92
C LYS A 101 -3.80 -16.45 39.98
N ALA A 102 -4.14 -17.02 38.84
CA ALA A 102 -4.98 -18.20 38.73
C ALA A 102 -4.15 -19.40 38.22
N ALA A 103 -4.34 -20.57 38.82
CA ALA A 103 -3.65 -21.79 38.42
C ALA A 103 -4.22 -22.42 37.15
N ASP A 104 -5.56 -22.43 37.01
CA ASP A 104 -6.22 -23.16 35.92
C ASP A 104 -7.60 -22.61 35.55
N ALA A 105 -7.79 -21.30 35.68
CA ALA A 105 -9.01 -20.59 35.32
C ALA A 105 -8.70 -19.10 35.08
N ASP A 106 -9.70 -18.32 34.68
CA ASP A 106 -9.51 -16.89 34.44
C ASP A 106 -9.06 -16.14 35.70
N VAL A 107 -8.20 -15.13 35.54
CA VAL A 107 -7.89 -14.22 36.65
C VAL A 107 -9.12 -13.37 36.96
N VAL A 108 -9.66 -12.66 35.97
CA VAL A 108 -10.91 -11.90 36.12
C VAL A 108 -11.90 -12.32 35.05
N GLN A 109 -13.09 -12.77 35.45
CA GLN A 109 -14.18 -13.02 34.51
C GLN A 109 -15.43 -12.21 34.86
N MET A 110 -15.99 -11.57 33.84
CA MET A 110 -17.33 -10.98 33.87
C MET A 110 -18.25 -11.81 32.99
N ALA A 111 -19.05 -12.69 33.59
CA ALA A 111 -19.75 -13.76 32.87
C ALA A 111 -21.19 -13.40 32.45
N LYS A 112 -21.64 -12.16 32.67
CA LYS A 112 -23.00 -11.71 32.34
C LYS A 112 -23.04 -10.27 31.84
N SER A 113 -23.89 -10.02 30.85
CA SER A 113 -24.32 -8.68 30.46
C SER A 113 -25.47 -8.20 31.38
N PRO A 114 -25.63 -6.89 31.66
CA PRO A 114 -24.86 -5.74 31.17
C PRO A 114 -23.74 -5.32 32.13
N ALA A 115 -22.91 -6.27 32.60
CA ALA A 115 -21.89 -5.93 33.59
C ALA A 115 -20.99 -4.80 33.13
N SER A 116 -20.56 -3.95 34.05
CA SER A 116 -19.56 -2.92 33.78
C SER A 116 -18.41 -2.96 34.78
N VAL A 117 -17.20 -2.79 34.26
CA VAL A 117 -15.96 -2.97 34.99
C VAL A 117 -14.88 -2.00 34.50
N THR A 118 -14.13 -1.43 35.43
CA THR A 118 -12.84 -0.78 35.18
C THR A 118 -11.77 -1.57 35.92
N LEU A 119 -10.86 -2.18 35.18
CA LEU A 119 -9.71 -2.92 35.70
C LEU A 119 -8.45 -2.07 35.54
N ASN A 120 -7.79 -1.75 36.65
CA ASN A 120 -6.53 -1.03 36.71
C ASN A 120 -5.43 -1.96 37.19
N ASN A 121 -4.43 -2.22 36.35
CA ASN A 121 -3.30 -3.07 36.68
C ASN A 121 -1.99 -2.28 36.68
N TYR A 122 -1.36 -2.20 37.85
CA TYR A 122 0.00 -1.69 38.05
C TYR A 122 0.99 -2.81 38.38
N GLY A 123 0.49 -3.95 38.86
CA GLY A 123 1.29 -5.12 39.22
C GLY A 123 1.21 -6.26 38.20
N GLN A 124 1.18 -7.49 38.69
CA GLN A 124 1.16 -8.69 37.86
C GLN A 124 -0.22 -9.37 37.89
N MET A 125 -0.73 -9.75 36.73
CA MET A 125 -1.89 -10.62 36.59
C MET A 125 -1.52 -11.83 35.72
N ILE A 126 -1.66 -13.04 36.28
CA ILE A 126 -1.10 -14.26 35.67
C ILE A 126 -2.14 -15.38 35.62
N SER A 127 -2.48 -15.85 34.42
CA SER A 127 -3.22 -17.10 34.20
C SER A 127 -2.25 -18.21 33.81
N LEU A 128 -2.04 -19.19 34.69
CA LEU A 128 -1.12 -20.30 34.44
C LEU A 128 -1.72 -21.40 33.55
N ASN A 129 -3.05 -21.56 33.56
CA ASN A 129 -3.82 -22.45 32.69
C ASN A 129 -3.19 -23.84 32.49
N ALA A 130 -2.87 -24.53 33.59
CA ALA A 130 -2.16 -25.81 33.54
C ALA A 130 -2.86 -26.90 32.70
N SER A 131 -4.19 -26.83 32.56
CA SER A 131 -5.00 -27.73 31.72
C SER A 131 -5.01 -27.37 30.24
N ALA A 132 -4.51 -26.18 29.87
CA ALA A 132 -4.74 -25.57 28.56
C ALA A 132 -6.24 -25.45 28.20
N GLY A 133 -7.10 -25.25 29.19
CA GLY A 133 -8.56 -25.17 29.04
C GLY A 133 -9.08 -23.82 28.54
N GLY A 134 -8.20 -22.93 28.07
CA GLY A 134 -8.54 -21.59 27.60
C GLY A 134 -8.86 -20.60 28.72
N ALA A 135 -7.99 -20.49 29.72
CA ALA A 135 -8.13 -19.56 30.84
C ALA A 135 -7.41 -18.22 30.61
N GLN A 136 -8.15 -17.11 30.50
CA GLN A 136 -7.60 -15.78 30.21
C GLN A 136 -7.04 -15.06 31.46
N VAL A 137 -6.28 -13.98 31.27
CA VAL A 137 -6.11 -13.01 32.37
C VAL A 137 -7.40 -12.22 32.56
N VAL A 138 -7.96 -11.72 31.47
CA VAL A 138 -9.20 -10.94 31.46
C VAL A 138 -10.19 -11.59 30.50
N ASP A 139 -11.32 -12.07 31.01
CA ASP A 139 -12.44 -12.56 30.20
C ASP A 139 -13.68 -11.70 30.44
N PHE A 140 -13.87 -10.70 29.59
CA PHE A 140 -15.03 -9.81 29.54
C PHE A 140 -15.95 -10.14 28.35
N ASN A 141 -15.74 -11.26 27.67
CA ASN A 141 -16.42 -11.59 26.42
C ASN A 141 -17.96 -11.60 26.54
N ALA A 142 -18.50 -11.92 27.71
CA ALA A 142 -19.94 -11.97 27.94
C ALA A 142 -20.61 -10.59 28.15
N ILE A 143 -19.85 -9.50 28.20
CA ILE A 143 -20.38 -8.13 28.33
C ILE A 143 -20.86 -7.65 26.95
N ALA A 144 -22.17 -7.53 26.76
CA ALA A 144 -22.76 -7.14 25.47
C ALA A 144 -23.17 -5.65 25.37
N SER A 145 -23.22 -4.93 26.49
CA SER A 145 -23.65 -3.51 26.48
C SER A 145 -23.10 -2.66 27.64
N GLY A 146 -22.53 -3.26 28.69
CA GLY A 146 -21.95 -2.51 29.81
C GLY A 146 -20.55 -1.98 29.48
N VAL A 147 -20.19 -0.85 30.10
CA VAL A 147 -18.86 -0.24 29.95
C VAL A 147 -17.80 -1.19 30.51
N ASN A 148 -16.81 -1.56 29.70
CA ASN A 148 -15.72 -2.43 30.14
C ASN A 148 -14.38 -1.83 29.69
N VAL A 149 -13.51 -1.56 30.67
CA VAL A 149 -12.24 -0.87 30.46
C VAL A 149 -11.13 -1.64 31.16
N VAL A 150 -10.04 -1.90 30.43
CA VAL A 150 -8.80 -2.49 30.95
C VAL A 150 -7.69 -1.45 30.83
N ASN A 151 -7.12 -1.03 31.94
CA ASN A 151 -5.97 -0.14 32.03
C ASN A 151 -4.77 -0.92 32.56
N ASN A 152 -3.87 -1.33 31.67
CA ASN A 152 -2.58 -1.90 32.05
C ASN A 152 -1.52 -0.79 32.06
N TYR A 153 -1.17 -0.30 33.24
CA TYR A 153 -0.23 0.81 33.41
C TYR A 153 1.21 0.39 33.09
N ALA A 154 2.15 1.34 33.05
CA ALA A 154 3.52 1.11 32.57
C ALA A 154 4.28 -0.01 33.30
N THR A 155 4.00 -0.22 34.58
CA THR A 155 4.57 -1.32 35.38
C THR A 155 3.75 -2.61 35.33
N GLY A 156 2.53 -2.52 34.81
CA GLY A 156 1.56 -3.59 34.74
C GLY A 156 1.98 -4.68 33.76
N VAL A 157 1.89 -5.93 34.21
CA VAL A 157 2.14 -7.11 33.39
C VAL A 157 0.93 -8.04 33.46
N MET A 158 0.36 -8.37 32.31
CA MET A 158 -0.64 -9.43 32.14
C MET A 158 0.00 -10.58 31.36
N THR A 159 -0.12 -11.80 31.86
CA THR A 159 0.42 -12.99 31.20
C THR A 159 -0.56 -14.15 31.26
N ALA A 160 -0.98 -14.65 30.10
CA ALA A 160 -1.73 -15.89 29.96
C ALA A 160 -0.86 -16.96 29.30
N TYR A 161 -0.99 -18.20 29.77
CA TYR A 161 -0.43 -19.38 29.13
C TYR A 161 -1.55 -20.15 28.42
N GLU A 162 -1.30 -20.62 27.20
CA GLU A 162 -2.20 -21.47 26.40
C GLU A 162 -3.64 -20.92 26.26
N ALA A 163 -3.77 -19.60 26.29
CA ALA A 163 -5.01 -18.86 26.17
C ALA A 163 -4.71 -17.42 25.77
N ASP A 164 -5.75 -16.70 25.34
CA ASP A 164 -5.65 -15.26 25.12
C ASP A 164 -5.41 -14.53 26.43
N ALA A 165 -4.66 -13.44 26.40
CA ALA A 165 -4.45 -12.66 27.63
C ALA A 165 -5.70 -11.85 27.98
N VAL A 166 -6.27 -11.14 27.00
CA VAL A 166 -7.43 -10.26 27.21
C VAL A 166 -8.51 -10.52 26.15
N ARG A 167 -9.74 -10.77 26.61
CA ARG A 167 -10.95 -10.78 25.78
C ARG A 167 -11.88 -9.66 26.21
N PRO A 168 -11.91 -8.51 25.52
CA PRO A 168 -12.83 -7.42 25.85
C PRO A 168 -14.28 -7.79 25.45
N GLY A 169 -15.25 -7.15 26.11
CA GLY A 169 -16.66 -7.22 25.72
C GLY A 169 -17.01 -6.16 24.68
N VAL A 170 -18.24 -6.15 24.18
CA VAL A 170 -18.73 -5.15 23.19
C VAL A 170 -18.42 -3.72 23.64
N ASN A 171 -17.91 -2.89 22.72
CA ASN A 171 -17.42 -1.52 22.98
C ASN A 171 -16.32 -1.41 24.05
N GLY A 172 -15.61 -2.50 24.31
CA GLY A 172 -14.54 -2.55 25.31
C GLY A 172 -13.33 -1.70 24.92
N VAL A 173 -12.68 -1.14 25.94
CA VAL A 173 -11.47 -0.33 25.77
C VAL A 173 -10.30 -0.99 26.49
N VAL A 174 -9.20 -1.23 25.78
CA VAL A 174 -7.94 -1.73 26.35
C VAL A 174 -6.87 -0.67 26.19
N ASN A 175 -6.43 -0.07 27.30
CA ASN A 175 -5.32 0.88 27.36
C ASN A 175 -4.10 0.17 27.93
N ASN A 176 -3.08 -0.02 27.11
CA ASN A 176 -1.84 -0.71 27.50
C ASN A 176 -0.63 0.23 27.43
N TYR A 177 -0.06 0.54 28.58
CA TYR A 177 1.26 1.18 28.72
C TYR A 177 2.34 0.16 29.16
N GLY A 178 1.93 -0.97 29.72
CA GLY A 178 2.80 -2.03 30.21
C GLY A 178 2.92 -3.19 29.23
N ALA A 179 2.90 -4.42 29.74
CA ALA A 179 2.96 -5.63 28.91
C ALA A 179 1.70 -6.49 29.01
N ILE A 180 1.13 -6.86 27.87
CA ILE A 180 0.11 -7.90 27.72
C ILE A 180 0.74 -9.04 26.90
N LYS A 181 0.77 -10.24 27.47
CA LYS A 181 1.45 -11.39 26.88
C LYS A 181 0.58 -12.64 26.89
N ALA A 182 0.45 -13.27 25.73
CA ALA A 182 -0.03 -14.64 25.63
C ALA A 182 1.14 -15.54 25.22
N ILE A 183 1.30 -16.66 25.90
CA ILE A 183 2.40 -17.59 25.69
C ILE A 183 1.82 -18.96 25.35
N THR A 184 2.27 -19.54 24.24
CA THR A 184 1.97 -20.93 23.90
C THR A 184 3.24 -21.71 23.63
N THR A 185 3.27 -22.94 24.13
CA THR A 185 4.30 -23.95 23.89
C THR A 185 3.74 -25.15 23.14
N THR A 186 2.41 -25.31 23.14
CA THR A 186 1.70 -26.42 22.47
C THR A 186 1.10 -26.02 21.13
N GLY A 187 1.16 -24.74 20.75
CA GLY A 187 0.55 -24.21 19.53
C GLY A 187 -0.93 -23.83 19.69
N SER A 188 -1.38 -23.61 20.92
CA SER A 188 -2.72 -23.12 21.22
C SER A 188 -2.99 -21.77 20.56
N SER A 189 -4.26 -21.52 20.25
CA SER A 189 -4.81 -20.22 19.87
C SER A 189 -4.67 -19.25 21.05
N SER A 190 -3.51 -18.60 21.18
CA SER A 190 -3.16 -17.77 22.33
C SER A 190 -2.72 -16.39 21.84
N ASP A 191 -3.67 -15.48 21.82
CA ASP A 191 -3.48 -14.14 21.27
C ASP A 191 -3.32 -13.09 22.40
N GLY A 192 -2.58 -12.02 22.12
CA GLY A 192 -2.40 -10.95 23.11
C GLY A 192 -3.74 -10.34 23.51
N ILE A 193 -4.56 -10.00 22.52
CA ILE A 193 -5.95 -9.56 22.69
C ILE A 193 -6.81 -10.30 21.67
N ASP A 194 -7.92 -10.86 22.10
CA ASP A 194 -8.90 -11.51 21.23
C ASP A 194 -10.27 -10.84 21.42
N ALA A 195 -10.69 -10.06 20.41
CA ALA A 195 -11.99 -9.39 20.39
C ALA A 195 -13.15 -10.36 20.15
N GLN A 196 -12.88 -11.63 19.84
CA GLN A 196 -13.87 -12.64 19.50
C GLN A 196 -14.78 -12.09 18.39
N ASN A 197 -16.09 -12.12 18.62
CA ASN A 197 -17.08 -11.49 17.74
C ASN A 197 -17.63 -10.17 18.28
N ASN A 198 -17.00 -9.59 19.32
CA ASN A 198 -17.44 -8.34 19.91
C ASN A 198 -17.00 -7.16 19.04
N THR A 199 -17.95 -6.28 18.72
CA THR A 199 -17.73 -5.10 17.90
C THR A 199 -17.52 -3.83 18.75
N GLY A 200 -16.96 -2.79 18.14
CA GLY A 200 -16.73 -1.49 18.74
C GLY A 200 -15.50 -1.42 19.65
N ILE A 201 -14.65 -2.44 19.63
CA ILE A 201 -13.46 -2.52 20.51
C ILE A 201 -12.47 -1.42 20.17
N GLN A 202 -11.84 -0.83 21.19
CA GLN A 202 -10.71 0.10 21.05
C GLN A 202 -9.50 -0.45 21.79
N VAL A 203 -8.41 -0.69 21.06
CA VAL A 203 -7.11 -1.09 21.61
C VAL A 203 -6.14 0.07 21.46
N ASN A 204 -5.67 0.60 22.59
CA ASN A 204 -4.70 1.67 22.67
C ASN A 204 -3.42 1.12 23.28
N ASN A 205 -2.43 0.80 22.45
CA ASN A 205 -1.08 0.46 22.87
C ASN A 205 -0.23 1.73 22.91
N LEU A 206 0.01 2.23 24.12
CA LEU A 206 0.43 3.60 24.42
C LEU A 206 1.85 3.62 24.98
N GLY A 207 2.58 4.71 24.74
CA GLY A 207 3.95 4.86 25.22
C GLY A 207 4.87 3.72 24.74
N SER A 208 5.51 3.00 25.66
CA SER A 208 6.33 1.82 25.37
C SER A 208 5.59 0.49 25.56
N GLY A 209 4.25 0.52 25.48
CA GLY A 209 3.40 -0.65 25.68
C GLY A 209 3.75 -1.80 24.74
N THR A 210 3.67 -3.02 25.24
CA THR A 210 3.86 -4.24 24.45
C THR A 210 2.62 -5.13 24.51
N ILE A 211 2.10 -5.52 23.35
CA ILE A 211 1.12 -6.58 23.18
C ILE A 211 1.81 -7.69 22.39
N ASP A 212 2.00 -8.84 23.04
CA ASP A 212 2.78 -9.97 22.51
C ASP A 212 1.95 -11.24 22.54
N GLY A 213 1.53 -11.70 21.38
CA GLY A 213 0.72 -12.90 21.21
C GLY A 213 1.55 -14.14 20.93
N GLY A 214 1.18 -15.26 21.54
CA GLY A 214 1.77 -16.55 21.21
C GLY A 214 1.50 -16.94 19.75
N ARG A 215 0.32 -16.59 19.24
CA ARG A 215 -0.04 -16.65 17.82
C ARG A 215 -0.17 -15.25 17.21
N HIS A 216 -1.27 -14.55 17.42
CA HIS A 216 -1.49 -13.18 16.93
C HIS A 216 -1.39 -12.15 18.06
N GLY A 217 -0.90 -10.95 17.74
CA GLY A 217 -0.90 -9.85 18.71
C GLY A 217 -2.33 -9.46 19.09
N ILE A 218 -3.17 -9.22 18.08
CA ILE A 218 -4.60 -8.93 18.22
C ILE A 218 -5.37 -9.80 17.23
N THR A 219 -6.49 -10.41 17.64
CA THR A 219 -7.41 -11.12 16.75
C THR A 219 -8.88 -10.73 16.95
N GLY A 220 -9.75 -11.04 15.99
CA GLY A 220 -11.20 -10.93 16.10
C GLY A 220 -11.91 -10.91 14.74
N GLY A 221 -13.25 -10.99 14.72
CA GLY A 221 -13.99 -10.99 13.47
C GLY A 221 -15.51 -11.06 13.64
N PRO A 222 -16.32 -10.68 12.62
CA PRO A 222 -17.76 -10.86 12.67
C PRO A 222 -18.13 -12.34 12.85
N ALA A 223 -19.25 -12.62 13.53
CA ALA A 223 -19.72 -13.99 13.75
C ALA A 223 -20.17 -14.70 12.45
N ASN A 224 -20.49 -13.93 11.42
CA ASN A 224 -20.92 -14.39 10.10
C ASN A 224 -20.98 -13.20 9.13
N ALA A 225 -21.26 -13.46 7.85
CA ALA A 225 -21.29 -12.46 6.80
C ALA A 225 -22.30 -11.31 6.98
N THR A 226 -23.33 -11.44 7.83
CA THR A 226 -24.33 -10.38 8.05
C THR A 226 -24.06 -9.56 9.32
N ALA A 227 -23.17 -10.03 10.19
CA ALA A 227 -22.80 -9.33 11.41
C ALA A 227 -21.81 -8.19 11.10
N LYS A 228 -22.04 -7.03 11.72
CA LYS A 228 -21.09 -5.92 11.68
C LYS A 228 -19.98 -6.14 12.69
N PHE A 229 -18.75 -5.87 12.29
CA PHE A 229 -17.59 -5.87 13.18
C PHE A 229 -16.76 -4.62 12.94
N ASP A 230 -16.47 -3.87 13.99
CA ASP A 230 -15.62 -2.70 13.96
C ASP A 230 -14.58 -2.78 15.08
N ILE A 231 -13.33 -2.47 14.76
CA ILE A 231 -12.26 -2.36 15.75
C ILE A 231 -11.35 -1.16 15.46
N GLY A 232 -10.96 -0.44 16.51
CA GLY A 232 -9.94 0.60 16.46
C GLY A 232 -8.66 0.16 17.16
N VAL A 233 -7.51 0.35 16.50
CA VAL A 233 -6.19 0.05 17.07
C VAL A 233 -5.28 1.26 16.93
N THR A 234 -4.76 1.75 18.06
CA THR A 234 -3.71 2.77 18.09
C THR A 234 -2.44 2.15 18.66
N ASN A 235 -1.33 2.26 17.94
CA ASN A 235 0.00 1.82 18.39
C ASN A 235 0.95 3.03 18.38
N ASP A 236 1.30 3.51 19.57
CA ASP A 236 2.15 4.69 19.76
C ASP A 236 3.60 4.49 19.30
N THR A 237 4.33 5.60 19.22
CA THR A 237 5.77 5.56 19.01
C THR A 237 6.45 4.76 20.13
N ASN A 238 7.33 3.82 19.75
CA ASN A 238 7.99 2.84 20.63
C ASN A 238 7.08 1.73 21.18
N ALA A 239 5.78 1.76 20.91
CA ALA A 239 4.87 0.68 21.27
C ALA A 239 5.00 -0.49 20.27
N VAL A 240 4.78 -1.70 20.75
CA VAL A 240 4.94 -2.94 19.98
C VAL A 240 3.68 -3.80 20.05
N ILE A 241 3.17 -4.19 18.88
CA ILE A 241 2.18 -5.26 18.72
C ILE A 241 2.87 -6.38 17.93
N ARG A 242 2.86 -7.61 18.46
CA ARG A 242 3.53 -8.74 17.85
C ARG A 242 2.69 -10.02 17.89
N GLY A 243 2.61 -10.70 16.74
CA GLY A 243 2.28 -12.13 16.66
C GLY A 243 3.55 -12.96 16.47
N ASN A 244 3.76 -13.98 17.29
CA ASN A 244 4.98 -14.82 17.24
C ASN A 244 4.84 -16.05 16.35
N ASN A 245 3.61 -16.48 16.07
CA ASN A 245 3.29 -17.59 15.17
C ASN A 245 2.02 -17.26 14.36
N GLY A 246 1.95 -16.04 13.86
CA GLY A 246 0.79 -15.46 13.22
C GLY A 246 0.98 -13.98 12.97
N SER A 247 -0.06 -13.33 12.48
CA SER A 247 -0.07 -11.89 12.20
C SER A 247 0.06 -11.00 13.44
N GLY A 248 0.60 -9.80 13.27
CA GLY A 248 0.58 -8.77 14.31
C GLY A 248 -0.87 -8.41 14.70
N ILE A 249 -1.70 -8.21 13.69
CA ILE A 249 -3.15 -8.09 13.79
C ILE A 249 -3.76 -9.05 12.77
N ASN A 250 -4.68 -9.91 13.21
CA ASN A 250 -5.44 -10.82 12.35
C ASN A 250 -6.94 -10.56 12.50
N LEU A 251 -7.64 -10.17 11.44
CA LEU A 251 -9.07 -9.91 11.50
C LEU A 251 -9.79 -10.76 10.44
N ASP A 252 -10.26 -11.93 10.86
CA ASP A 252 -10.99 -12.85 9.99
C ASP A 252 -12.39 -12.29 9.69
N GLY A 253 -12.70 -12.10 8.42
CA GLY A 253 -13.90 -11.43 7.94
C GLY A 253 -14.63 -12.23 6.88
N TYR A 254 -15.55 -11.56 6.19
CA TYR A 254 -16.32 -12.17 5.09
C TYR A 254 -16.65 -11.20 3.97
N ASN A 255 -16.66 -9.90 4.27
CA ASN A 255 -17.06 -8.81 3.38
C ASN A 255 -16.86 -7.44 4.06
N ALA A 256 -17.36 -6.38 3.42
CA ALA A 256 -17.33 -5.00 3.88
C ALA A 256 -18.01 -4.68 5.22
N ASN A 257 -18.76 -5.62 5.83
CA ASN A 257 -19.32 -5.43 7.17
C ASN A 257 -18.26 -5.51 8.29
N GLN A 258 -17.06 -6.01 7.96
CA GLN A 258 -15.89 -5.90 8.82
C GLN A 258 -15.13 -4.63 8.47
N THR A 259 -14.97 -3.74 9.44
CA THR A 259 -14.13 -2.54 9.31
C THR A 259 -13.10 -2.44 10.42
N ALA A 260 -11.93 -1.89 10.09
CA ALA A 260 -10.92 -1.59 11.09
C ALA A 260 -10.26 -0.22 10.84
N THR A 261 -9.92 0.47 11.93
CA THR A 261 -9.11 1.69 11.88
C THR A 261 -7.81 1.47 12.64
N VAL A 262 -6.68 1.57 11.96
CA VAL A 262 -5.36 1.34 12.54
C VAL A 262 -4.50 2.60 12.40
N VAL A 263 -4.02 3.11 13.53
CA VAL A 263 -3.05 4.20 13.57
C VAL A 263 -1.75 3.67 14.16
N ASN A 264 -0.73 3.50 13.31
CA ASN A 264 0.56 2.97 13.72
C ASN A 264 1.67 4.02 13.66
N ARG A 265 2.28 4.28 14.82
CA ARG A 265 3.52 5.06 14.98
C ARG A 265 4.67 4.21 15.55
N GLY A 266 4.38 2.98 15.97
CA GLY A 266 5.33 2.03 16.56
C GLY A 266 5.65 0.86 15.62
N LEU A 267 5.81 -0.33 16.21
CA LEU A 267 5.98 -1.58 15.47
C LEU A 267 4.71 -2.43 15.55
N ILE A 268 4.18 -2.85 14.39
CA ILE A 268 3.26 -3.97 14.27
C ILE A 268 3.99 -5.06 13.47
N SER A 269 4.11 -6.26 14.04
CA SER A 269 4.87 -7.34 13.41
C SER A 269 4.17 -8.69 13.53
N GLY A 270 4.10 -9.43 12.43
CA GLY A 270 3.78 -10.86 12.45
C GLY A 270 4.99 -11.72 12.13
N ASN A 271 4.96 -12.96 12.58
CA ASN A 271 5.95 -13.99 12.31
C ASN A 271 5.25 -15.34 12.14
N GLY A 272 5.20 -15.86 10.93
CA GLY A 272 4.59 -17.15 10.64
C GLY A 272 5.60 -18.27 10.81
N VAL A 273 5.36 -19.14 11.79
CA VAL A 273 6.14 -20.38 12.00
C VAL A 273 5.39 -21.57 11.42
N THR A 274 4.07 -21.63 11.63
CA THR A 274 3.18 -22.68 11.12
C THR A 274 2.02 -22.16 10.27
N GLY A 275 1.96 -20.86 10.00
CA GLY A 275 0.92 -20.21 9.22
C GLY A 275 1.43 -18.93 8.57
N ASP A 276 0.50 -18.05 8.18
CA ASP A 276 0.81 -16.66 7.81
C ASP A 276 1.50 -15.93 8.97
N GLY A 277 2.11 -14.80 8.64
CA GLY A 277 2.90 -14.04 9.58
C GLY A 277 2.83 -12.57 9.31
N ASP A 278 1.65 -12.09 8.91
CA ASP A 278 1.52 -10.78 8.32
C ASP A 278 1.70 -9.68 9.35
N GLY A 279 2.11 -8.49 8.92
CA GLY A 279 2.01 -7.34 9.82
C GLY A 279 0.56 -7.15 10.24
N ILE A 280 -0.33 -7.05 9.24
CA ILE A 280 -1.78 -6.97 9.39
C ILE A 280 -2.41 -7.88 8.34
N ASP A 281 -3.22 -8.83 8.75
CA ASP A 281 -4.13 -9.56 7.88
C ASP A 281 -5.57 -9.23 8.27
N ALA A 282 -6.38 -8.76 7.34
CA ALA A 282 -7.76 -8.39 7.59
C ALA A 282 -8.59 -8.47 6.31
N ASP A 283 -9.45 -9.48 6.25
CA ASP A 283 -10.32 -9.77 5.11
C ASP A 283 -11.17 -8.58 4.62
N GLY A 284 -11.65 -7.72 5.54
CA GLY A 284 -12.59 -6.63 5.28
C GLY A 284 -11.96 -5.31 4.84
N LEU A 285 -12.61 -4.20 5.21
CA LEU A 285 -12.16 -2.84 4.86
C LEU A 285 -11.32 -2.23 5.99
N VAL A 286 -10.11 -1.78 5.68
CA VAL A 286 -9.21 -1.21 6.69
C VAL A 286 -8.79 0.20 6.34
N ASN A 287 -8.84 1.09 7.32
CA ASN A 287 -8.29 2.44 7.26
C ASN A 287 -7.00 2.50 8.08
N ILE A 288 -5.85 2.59 7.43
CA ILE A 288 -4.52 2.56 8.04
C ILE A 288 -3.84 3.91 7.87
N THR A 289 -3.34 4.48 8.97
CA THR A 289 -2.34 5.55 8.95
C THR A 289 -1.05 5.03 9.58
N ASN A 290 0.00 4.88 8.78
CA ASN A 290 1.29 4.36 9.21
C ASN A 290 2.38 5.44 9.11
N THR A 291 2.97 5.78 10.26
CA THR A 291 4.25 6.51 10.34
C THR A 291 5.34 5.67 11.01
N GLY A 292 5.00 4.47 11.47
CA GLY A 292 5.91 3.51 12.11
C GLY A 292 6.36 2.41 11.16
N THR A 293 6.47 1.18 11.68
CA THR A 293 6.76 -0.03 10.90
C THR A 293 5.60 -1.02 11.01
N ILE A 294 5.14 -1.52 9.86
CA ILE A 294 4.27 -2.69 9.74
C ILE A 294 5.05 -3.75 8.98
N ARG A 295 5.23 -4.93 9.56
CA ARG A 295 6.15 -5.93 9.01
C ARG A 295 5.65 -7.36 9.16
N SER A 296 5.73 -8.13 8.09
CA SER A 296 5.89 -9.58 8.20
C SER A 296 7.38 -9.93 8.23
N VAL A 297 7.81 -10.76 9.18
CA VAL A 297 9.20 -11.25 9.21
C VAL A 297 9.37 -12.61 8.54
N ASN A 298 8.28 -13.38 8.44
CA ASN A 298 8.27 -14.70 7.82
C ASN A 298 6.82 -15.20 7.66
N ALA A 299 6.61 -16.17 6.78
CA ALA A 299 5.40 -16.97 6.71
C ALA A 299 5.73 -18.44 6.42
N PHE A 300 4.76 -19.32 6.68
CA PHE A 300 4.89 -20.76 6.45
C PHE A 300 3.58 -21.38 5.98
N SER A 301 3.69 -22.31 5.04
CA SER A 301 2.62 -23.20 4.58
C SER A 301 3.17 -24.62 4.55
N LYS A 302 2.31 -25.64 4.45
CA LYS A 302 2.82 -26.99 4.14
C LYS A 302 3.21 -27.03 2.66
N PRO A 303 4.22 -27.82 2.25
CA PRO A 303 4.64 -27.88 0.85
C PRO A 303 3.53 -28.24 -0.15
N ALA A 304 2.53 -29.03 0.29
CA ALA A 304 1.39 -29.41 -0.54
C ALA A 304 0.41 -28.25 -0.82
N ASP A 305 0.44 -27.21 0.01
CA ASP A 305 -0.48 -26.06 -0.05
C ASP A 305 0.09 -24.93 -0.94
N GLY A 306 1.30 -25.12 -1.50
CA GLY A 306 2.01 -24.11 -2.27
C GLY A 306 2.74 -23.10 -1.39
N LYS A 307 3.14 -21.97 -1.99
CA LYS A 307 3.88 -20.91 -1.29
C LYS A 307 3.00 -20.21 -0.27
N ALA A 308 3.54 -19.97 0.91
CA ALA A 308 2.99 -19.01 1.86
C ALA A 308 3.27 -17.57 1.39
N TYR A 309 2.42 -16.66 1.83
CA TYR A 309 2.59 -15.24 1.61
C TYR A 309 2.95 -14.57 2.94
N SER A 310 4.01 -13.77 2.90
CA SER A 310 4.56 -13.06 4.04
C SER A 310 4.35 -11.58 3.76
N GLU A 311 3.25 -11.03 4.26
CA GLU A 311 2.74 -9.74 3.82
C GLU A 311 2.88 -8.68 4.91
N GLY A 312 3.38 -7.49 4.54
CA GLY A 312 3.29 -6.35 5.45
C GLY A 312 1.82 -6.09 5.82
N ILE A 313 0.95 -6.03 4.81
CA ILE A 313 -0.50 -5.86 4.95
C ILE A 313 -1.23 -6.74 3.93
N SER A 314 -2.27 -7.44 4.35
CA SER A 314 -3.27 -8.14 3.51
C SER A 314 -4.66 -7.59 3.85
N VAL A 315 -5.35 -6.95 2.89
CA VAL A 315 -6.69 -6.37 3.12
C VAL A 315 -7.65 -6.47 1.93
N GLY A 316 -8.96 -6.59 2.21
CA GLY A 316 -10.05 -6.58 1.19
C GLY A 316 -10.37 -5.23 0.57
N GLY A 317 -9.79 -4.14 1.08
CA GLY A 317 -9.96 -2.78 0.57
C GLY A 317 -9.81 -1.72 1.66
N GLY A 318 -10.27 -0.51 1.38
CA GLY A 318 -10.17 0.63 2.30
C GLY A 318 -9.01 1.57 1.95
N THR A 319 -8.48 2.30 2.93
CA THR A 319 -7.48 3.34 2.72
C THR A 319 -6.21 3.05 3.50
N ILE A 320 -5.05 3.09 2.84
CA ILE A 320 -3.73 2.98 3.47
C ILE A 320 -2.96 4.26 3.20
N VAL A 321 -2.58 4.99 4.25
CA VAL A 321 -1.73 6.17 4.18
C VAL A 321 -0.41 5.85 4.88
N ASN A 322 0.68 5.79 4.11
CA ASN A 322 2.00 5.42 4.61
C ASN A 322 2.98 6.58 4.51
N SER A 323 3.71 6.87 5.59
CA SER A 323 4.93 7.68 5.61
C SER A 323 6.08 6.98 6.34
N GLY A 324 5.83 5.77 6.86
CA GLY A 324 6.80 4.91 7.51
C GLY A 324 7.21 3.72 6.61
N THR A 325 7.43 2.57 7.22
CA THR A 325 7.79 1.32 6.51
C THR A 325 6.64 0.31 6.55
N ILE A 326 6.32 -0.26 5.39
CA ILE A 326 5.48 -1.45 5.25
C ILE A 326 6.31 -2.48 4.47
N GLU A 327 6.52 -3.67 5.03
CA GLU A 327 7.30 -4.68 4.34
C GLU A 327 6.92 -6.12 4.66
N GLY A 328 6.95 -6.97 3.62
CA GLY A 328 6.87 -8.41 3.76
C GLY A 328 8.23 -9.04 3.51
N LEU A 329 8.86 -9.53 4.57
CA LEU A 329 10.17 -10.18 4.54
C LEU A 329 10.01 -11.69 4.62
N VAL A 330 10.94 -12.42 4.00
CA VAL A 330 11.01 -13.88 4.15
C VAL A 330 12.27 -14.22 4.92
N ALA A 331 12.16 -15.11 5.92
CA ALA A 331 13.33 -15.52 6.69
C ALA A 331 14.39 -16.16 5.78
N ALA A 332 15.66 -15.90 6.07
CA ALA A 332 16.77 -16.43 5.28
C ALA A 332 16.70 -17.97 5.18
N GLY A 333 16.77 -18.48 3.94
CA GLY A 333 16.67 -19.91 3.65
C GLY A 333 15.23 -20.46 3.57
N ASN A 334 14.21 -19.67 3.88
CA ASN A 334 12.83 -20.09 3.68
C ASN A 334 12.48 -20.01 2.18
N THR A 335 12.45 -21.17 1.54
CA THR A 335 12.04 -21.31 0.14
C THR A 335 10.56 -21.62 -0.01
N ASN A 336 9.77 -21.63 1.07
CA ASN A 336 8.32 -21.90 1.03
C ASN A 336 7.45 -20.65 1.18
N ALA A 337 8.05 -19.47 1.31
CA ALA A 337 7.31 -18.22 1.34
C ALA A 337 7.73 -17.30 0.20
N VAL A 338 6.89 -16.30 -0.06
CA VAL A 338 7.26 -15.10 -0.81
C VAL A 338 6.87 -13.85 -0.01
N GLY A 339 7.68 -12.80 -0.11
CA GLY A 339 7.49 -11.56 0.66
C GLY A 339 6.84 -10.47 -0.17
N ARG A 340 5.74 -9.89 0.33
CA ARG A 340 4.98 -8.81 -0.31
C ARG A 340 4.78 -7.62 0.63
N GLY A 341 4.84 -6.41 0.09
CA GLY A 341 4.55 -5.22 0.90
C GLY A 341 3.08 -5.16 1.31
N ILE A 342 2.20 -5.04 0.32
CA ILE A 342 0.75 -4.98 0.48
C ILE A 342 0.08 -5.94 -0.52
N THR A 343 -0.88 -6.72 -0.03
CA THR A 343 -1.84 -7.46 -0.84
C THR A 343 -3.23 -6.86 -0.67
N LEU A 344 -3.90 -6.61 -1.79
CA LEU A 344 -5.28 -6.16 -1.85
C LEU A 344 -6.13 -7.28 -2.45
N ALA A 345 -6.91 -7.97 -1.61
CA ALA A 345 -7.72 -9.11 -2.01
C ALA A 345 -8.81 -9.40 -0.97
N GLY A 346 -9.96 -9.93 -1.41
CA GLY A 346 -10.94 -10.50 -0.49
C GLY A 346 -10.51 -11.87 0.05
N ASN A 347 -11.45 -12.58 0.67
CA ASN A 347 -11.21 -13.88 1.28
C ASN A 347 -10.75 -14.94 0.28
N ASP A 348 -10.16 -16.00 0.82
CA ASP A 348 -9.99 -17.25 0.09
C ASP A 348 -11.36 -17.89 -0.23
N ILE A 349 -11.53 -18.31 -1.48
CA ILE A 349 -12.67 -19.09 -1.93
C ILE A 349 -12.43 -20.54 -1.51
N THR A 350 -13.28 -21.05 -0.63
CA THR A 350 -13.09 -22.39 -0.01
C THR A 350 -13.88 -23.51 -0.67
N SER A 351 -14.78 -23.20 -1.62
CA SER A 351 -15.65 -24.20 -2.24
C SER A 351 -16.03 -23.88 -3.68
N GLY A 352 -16.54 -24.88 -4.40
CA GLY A 352 -16.96 -24.74 -5.79
C GLY A 352 -15.81 -24.73 -6.80
N PRO A 353 -16.09 -24.38 -8.07
CA PRO A 353 -15.10 -24.44 -9.15
C PRO A 353 -13.90 -23.50 -8.99
N LEU A 354 -14.02 -22.48 -8.13
CA LEU A 354 -13.00 -21.47 -7.87
C LEU A 354 -12.28 -21.70 -6.51
N ALA A 355 -12.49 -22.86 -5.87
CA ALA A 355 -11.83 -23.17 -4.61
C ALA A 355 -10.30 -23.07 -4.73
N GLY A 356 -9.66 -22.42 -3.77
CA GLY A 356 -8.22 -22.13 -3.77
C GLY A 356 -7.83 -20.84 -4.52
N THR A 357 -8.79 -20.06 -4.99
CA THR A 357 -8.57 -18.70 -5.53
C THR A 357 -9.04 -17.64 -4.54
N ARG A 358 -8.78 -16.35 -4.84
CA ARG A 358 -9.19 -15.21 -4.01
C ARG A 358 -10.43 -14.54 -4.56
N GLU A 359 -11.30 -14.07 -3.66
CA GLU A 359 -12.36 -13.13 -4.00
C GLU A 359 -11.77 -11.78 -4.43
N GLY A 360 -12.56 -11.03 -5.21
CA GLY A 360 -12.24 -9.63 -5.50
C GLY A 360 -12.38 -8.74 -4.26
N LEU A 361 -12.09 -7.46 -4.41
CA LEU A 361 -12.16 -6.49 -3.32
C LEU A 361 -13.59 -6.37 -2.75
N TYR A 362 -13.70 -6.04 -1.46
CA TYR A 362 -14.97 -5.71 -0.81
C TYR A 362 -15.31 -4.22 -0.84
N GLY A 363 -14.40 -3.39 -1.37
CA GLY A 363 -14.60 -1.96 -1.55
C GLY A 363 -13.46 -1.33 -2.32
N ASN A 364 -13.55 -0.03 -2.57
CA ASN A 364 -12.45 0.72 -3.19
C ASN A 364 -11.20 0.62 -2.32
N ALA A 365 -10.04 0.44 -2.96
CA ALA A 365 -8.74 0.42 -2.32
C ALA A 365 -7.94 1.64 -2.71
N VAL A 366 -7.47 2.41 -1.72
CA VAL A 366 -6.63 3.59 -1.94
C VAL A 366 -5.35 3.46 -1.13
N VAL A 367 -4.20 3.33 -1.79
CA VAL A 367 -2.88 3.32 -1.16
C VAL A 367 -2.19 4.64 -1.48
N THR A 368 -1.83 5.41 -0.45
CA THR A 368 -1.05 6.64 -0.60
C THR A 368 0.25 6.52 0.17
N ASN A 369 1.34 6.35 -0.57
CA ASN A 369 2.70 6.38 -0.04
C ASN A 369 3.25 7.82 -0.11
N GLN A 370 3.45 8.42 1.05
CA GLN A 370 3.91 9.80 1.23
C GLN A 370 5.44 9.87 1.25
N SER A 371 5.98 11.10 1.23
CA SER A 371 7.42 11.33 1.31
C SER A 371 8.05 10.63 2.51
N GLY A 372 9.16 9.92 2.30
CA GLY A 372 9.82 9.10 3.32
C GLY A 372 9.21 7.70 3.50
N GLY A 373 8.05 7.44 2.92
CA GLY A 373 7.38 6.15 2.97
C GLY A 373 8.06 5.09 2.11
N LEU A 374 8.28 3.91 2.69
CA LEU A 374 8.74 2.71 2.01
C LEU A 374 7.65 1.63 2.04
N ILE A 375 7.32 1.08 0.89
CA ILE A 375 6.54 -0.16 0.77
C ILE A 375 7.39 -1.17 0.01
N ARG A 376 7.65 -2.34 0.63
CA ARG A 376 8.59 -3.34 0.08
C ARG A 376 8.04 -4.77 0.13
N GLY A 377 8.09 -5.46 -1.01
CA GLY A 377 8.07 -6.92 -1.05
C GLY A 377 9.49 -7.46 -1.20
N ASP A 378 9.90 -8.40 -0.37
CA ASP A 378 11.28 -8.92 -0.40
C ASP A 378 11.55 -9.81 -1.62
N SER A 379 10.59 -10.65 -2.01
CA SER A 379 10.77 -11.61 -3.11
C SER A 379 9.62 -11.62 -4.11
N ASP A 380 8.66 -10.71 -3.97
CA ASP A 380 7.49 -10.54 -4.83
C ASP A 380 7.19 -9.03 -4.98
N SER A 381 5.92 -8.59 -5.03
CA SER A 381 5.55 -7.19 -5.26
C SER A 381 5.63 -6.29 -4.01
N ALA A 382 5.88 -5.00 -4.23
CA ALA A 382 5.60 -3.97 -3.22
C ALA A 382 4.09 -3.88 -2.96
N ILE A 383 3.29 -3.86 -4.03
CA ILE A 383 1.82 -3.90 -3.96
C ILE A 383 1.32 -4.89 -5.00
N VAL A 384 0.45 -5.80 -4.59
CA VAL A 384 -0.27 -6.73 -5.48
C VAL A 384 -1.78 -6.69 -5.23
N VAL A 385 -2.56 -6.73 -6.30
CA VAL A 385 -4.01 -6.93 -6.24
C VAL A 385 -4.31 -8.34 -6.75
N VAL A 386 -5.10 -9.11 -6.01
CA VAL A 386 -5.45 -10.49 -6.34
C VAL A 386 -6.96 -10.68 -6.24
N GLY A 387 -7.49 -11.54 -7.09
CA GLY A 387 -8.90 -11.88 -7.13
C GLY A 387 -9.53 -11.59 -8.48
N ALA A 388 -10.79 -12.01 -8.65
CA ALA A 388 -11.59 -11.63 -9.81
C ALA A 388 -11.95 -10.14 -9.76
N ALA A 389 -12.31 -9.54 -10.90
CA ALA A 389 -12.82 -8.17 -10.95
C ALA A 389 -14.04 -8.04 -10.02
N SER A 390 -13.98 -7.10 -9.08
CA SER A 390 -15.05 -6.83 -8.12
C SER A 390 -15.98 -5.71 -8.58
N GLY A 391 -15.57 -4.91 -9.56
CA GLY A 391 -16.24 -3.67 -9.97
C GLY A 391 -15.89 -2.46 -9.10
N TYR A 392 -14.95 -2.63 -8.15
CA TYR A 392 -14.38 -1.51 -7.38
C TYR A 392 -13.19 -0.91 -8.13
N THR A 393 -12.53 0.07 -7.51
CA THR A 393 -11.35 0.72 -8.07
C THR A 393 -10.16 0.56 -7.14
N VAL A 394 -8.97 0.48 -7.74
CA VAL A 394 -7.69 0.58 -7.03
C VAL A 394 -7.02 1.87 -7.41
N THR A 395 -6.62 2.66 -6.41
CA THR A 395 -5.82 3.87 -6.60
C THR A 395 -4.53 3.77 -5.80
N ILE A 396 -3.40 3.89 -6.47
CA ILE A 396 -2.07 3.88 -5.85
C ILE A 396 -1.39 5.22 -6.13
N ASN A 397 -1.18 6.02 -5.08
CA ASN A 397 -0.46 7.29 -5.13
C ASN A 397 0.92 7.10 -4.48
N ASN A 398 1.99 7.16 -5.28
CA ASN A 398 3.36 7.15 -4.81
C ASN A 398 3.95 8.56 -4.93
N ASN A 399 3.90 9.32 -3.86
CA ASN A 399 4.26 10.74 -3.87
C ASN A 399 5.78 10.97 -3.97
N ALA A 400 6.18 12.20 -4.26
CA ALA A 400 7.59 12.56 -4.33
C ALA A 400 8.36 12.23 -3.03
N GLY A 401 9.48 11.52 -3.18
CA GLY A 401 10.29 11.05 -2.06
C GLY A 401 9.80 9.76 -1.41
N ALA A 402 8.75 9.13 -1.95
CA ALA A 402 8.26 7.81 -1.54
C ALA A 402 8.84 6.71 -2.44
N THR A 403 8.94 5.48 -1.93
CA THR A 403 9.47 4.31 -2.66
C THR A 403 8.54 3.11 -2.58
N LEU A 404 8.23 2.53 -3.75
CA LEU A 404 7.70 1.17 -3.89
C LEU A 404 8.81 0.27 -4.42
N LEU A 405 9.16 -0.78 -3.68
CA LEU A 405 10.26 -1.69 -4.02
C LEU A 405 9.78 -3.14 -4.05
N GLY A 406 9.94 -3.81 -5.18
CA GLY A 406 9.59 -5.22 -5.30
C GLY A 406 9.98 -5.80 -6.65
N GLY A 407 9.19 -6.78 -7.08
CA GLY A 407 9.34 -7.54 -8.31
C GLY A 407 9.97 -8.91 -8.11
N GLY A 408 10.80 -9.07 -7.07
CA GLY A 408 11.49 -10.33 -6.81
C GLY A 408 12.23 -10.79 -8.08
N THR A 409 12.05 -12.06 -8.46
CA THR A 409 12.66 -12.62 -9.67
C THR A 409 11.77 -12.58 -10.91
N ALA A 410 10.47 -12.31 -10.79
CA ALA A 410 9.52 -12.54 -11.88
C ALA A 410 8.30 -11.61 -11.93
N ASN A 411 7.87 -11.03 -10.81
CA ASN A 411 6.66 -10.23 -10.76
C ASN A 411 6.96 -8.74 -10.93
N ALA A 412 5.91 -7.94 -11.11
CA ALA A 412 6.04 -6.49 -11.10
C ALA A 412 6.22 -5.97 -9.67
N ALA A 413 6.95 -4.86 -9.49
CA ALA A 413 6.96 -4.14 -8.21
C ALA A 413 5.55 -3.69 -7.81
N VAL A 414 4.74 -3.25 -8.77
CA VAL A 414 3.32 -2.99 -8.60
C VAL A 414 2.55 -3.85 -9.60
N LYS A 415 1.70 -4.74 -9.10
CA LYS A 415 0.80 -5.55 -9.92
C LYS A 415 -0.64 -5.28 -9.53
N THR A 416 -1.45 -4.78 -10.45
CA THR A 416 -2.87 -4.52 -10.18
C THR A 416 -3.77 -5.63 -10.75
N GLY A 417 -5.08 -5.46 -10.61
CA GLY A 417 -6.07 -6.53 -10.68
C GLY A 417 -6.77 -6.58 -12.03
N ALA A 418 -7.98 -7.13 -12.04
CA ALA A 418 -8.86 -7.10 -13.21
C ALA A 418 -9.83 -5.90 -13.21
N ASP A 419 -9.76 -5.08 -12.16
CA ASP A 419 -10.58 -3.88 -11.95
C ASP A 419 -9.98 -2.67 -12.67
N ASN A 420 -10.67 -1.52 -12.61
CA ASN A 420 -10.11 -0.28 -13.17
C ASN A 420 -9.11 0.32 -12.19
N ASP A 421 -7.85 0.40 -12.63
CA ASP A 421 -6.75 0.77 -11.75
C ASP A 421 -6.14 2.12 -12.14
N THR A 422 -5.85 2.95 -11.13
CA THR A 422 -5.13 4.22 -11.29
C THR A 422 -3.85 4.23 -10.48
N ILE A 423 -2.72 4.43 -11.14
CA ILE A 423 -1.42 4.66 -10.49
C ILE A 423 -1.00 6.10 -10.75
N ARG A 424 -0.63 6.82 -9.70
CA ARG A 424 0.01 8.14 -9.74
C ARG A 424 1.40 8.03 -9.14
N ASN A 425 2.43 8.26 -9.95
CA ASN A 425 3.82 8.17 -9.50
C ASN A 425 4.54 9.51 -9.63
N ALA A 426 4.95 10.07 -8.50
CA ALA A 426 5.91 11.16 -8.39
C ALA A 426 7.18 10.76 -7.61
N GLY A 427 7.21 9.55 -7.06
CA GLY A 427 8.34 8.94 -6.34
C GLY A 427 9.05 7.87 -7.16
N ILE A 428 9.58 6.86 -6.47
CA ILE A 428 10.30 5.74 -7.09
C ILE A 428 9.41 4.49 -7.10
N ILE A 429 9.26 3.86 -8.26
CA ILE A 429 8.78 2.49 -8.41
C ILE A 429 9.93 1.64 -8.94
N ASN A 430 10.43 0.72 -8.13
CA ASN A 430 11.59 -0.09 -8.44
C ASN A 430 11.23 -1.57 -8.55
N GLY A 431 11.16 -2.05 -9.79
CA GLY A 431 11.04 -3.47 -10.16
C GLY A 431 12.26 -3.98 -10.94
N ALA A 432 13.42 -3.35 -10.76
CA ALA A 432 14.63 -3.70 -11.51
C ALA A 432 15.09 -5.15 -11.25
N SER A 433 14.73 -5.75 -10.12
CA SER A 433 15.12 -7.12 -9.78
C SER A 433 14.51 -8.18 -10.71
N SER A 434 13.28 -7.95 -11.17
CA SER A 434 12.59 -8.81 -12.17
C SER A 434 12.65 -8.24 -13.57
N GLY A 435 12.99 -6.95 -13.71
CA GLY A 435 12.86 -6.19 -14.94
C GLY A 435 11.44 -5.70 -15.22
N MET A 436 10.49 -5.88 -14.29
CA MET A 436 9.11 -5.43 -14.42
C MET A 436 8.75 -4.49 -13.27
N ALA A 437 8.46 -3.23 -13.56
CA ALA A 437 8.08 -2.24 -12.56
C ALA A 437 6.56 -2.25 -12.30
N ILE A 438 5.76 -2.25 -13.37
CA ILE A 438 4.31 -2.12 -13.29
C ILE A 438 3.64 -3.11 -14.24
N ASP A 439 2.66 -3.85 -13.73
CA ASP A 439 1.74 -4.67 -14.52
C ASP A 439 0.31 -4.35 -14.10
N MET A 440 -0.45 -3.66 -14.96
CA MET A 440 -1.77 -3.14 -14.60
C MET A 440 -2.93 -4.13 -14.80
N GLY A 441 -2.65 -5.40 -15.13
CA GLY A 441 -3.68 -6.44 -15.16
C GLY A 441 -4.78 -6.23 -16.21
N GLY A 442 -6.05 -6.38 -15.83
CA GLY A 442 -7.21 -6.16 -16.70
C GLY A 442 -7.81 -4.76 -16.53
N GLY A 443 -9.05 -4.56 -16.98
CA GLY A 443 -9.78 -3.29 -16.76
C GLY A 443 -9.35 -2.13 -17.66
N ASN A 444 -9.84 -0.93 -17.36
CA ASN A 444 -9.45 0.33 -18.00
C ASN A 444 -8.48 1.07 -17.09
N ASN A 445 -7.20 1.05 -17.44
CA ASN A 445 -6.13 1.48 -16.55
C ASN A 445 -5.62 2.88 -16.86
N THR A 446 -5.16 3.60 -15.84
CA THR A 446 -4.45 4.87 -16.03
C THR A 446 -3.21 4.98 -15.16
N LEU A 447 -2.06 5.21 -15.80
CA LEU A 447 -0.81 5.56 -15.15
C LEU A 447 -0.51 7.05 -15.36
N TYR A 448 -0.25 7.77 -14.27
CA TYR A 448 0.28 9.13 -14.27
C TYR A 448 1.71 9.12 -13.75
N VAL A 449 2.60 9.80 -14.45
CA VAL A 449 4.00 10.05 -14.06
C VAL A 449 4.16 11.55 -13.90
N ASP A 450 4.18 12.01 -12.65
CA ASP A 450 4.04 13.42 -12.30
C ASP A 450 5.33 13.96 -11.64
N GLY A 451 5.75 15.17 -12.04
CA GLY A 451 6.83 15.90 -11.39
C GLY A 451 8.25 15.40 -11.71
N GLY A 452 9.26 16.28 -11.52
CA GLY A 452 10.65 16.02 -11.91
C GLY A 452 11.44 15.01 -11.07
N LYS A 453 10.80 14.28 -10.15
CA LYS A 453 11.44 13.29 -9.28
C LYS A 453 10.92 11.87 -9.48
N ALA A 454 9.95 11.69 -10.37
CA ALA A 454 9.41 10.37 -10.67
C ALA A 454 10.51 9.49 -11.28
N ALA A 455 10.60 8.24 -10.81
CA ALA A 455 11.44 7.22 -11.40
C ALA A 455 10.70 5.88 -11.47
N ILE A 456 10.86 5.19 -12.59
CA ILE A 456 10.34 3.84 -12.82
C ILE A 456 11.50 2.99 -13.32
N LEU A 457 11.83 1.92 -12.59
CA LEU A 457 12.95 1.02 -12.90
C LEU A 457 12.41 -0.36 -13.24
N GLY A 458 12.40 -0.70 -14.53
CA GLY A 458 11.77 -1.91 -15.08
C GLY A 458 10.69 -1.55 -16.11
N ASN A 459 10.17 -2.56 -16.79
CA ASN A 459 9.14 -2.41 -17.82
C ASN A 459 7.78 -2.03 -17.23
N VAL A 460 6.92 -1.45 -18.05
CA VAL A 460 5.54 -1.07 -17.70
C VAL A 460 4.59 -1.69 -18.71
N ASN A 461 3.69 -2.52 -18.21
CA ASN A 461 2.57 -3.09 -18.95
C ASN A 461 1.27 -2.39 -18.54
N GLY A 462 0.61 -1.72 -19.49
CA GLY A 462 -0.67 -1.04 -19.29
C GLY A 462 -1.86 -1.97 -19.02
N GLY A 463 -1.68 -3.29 -19.19
CA GLY A 463 -2.69 -4.30 -18.94
C GLY A 463 -3.32 -4.88 -20.21
N THR A 464 -4.06 -5.97 -20.07
CA THR A 464 -4.75 -6.66 -21.18
C THR A 464 -6.19 -6.19 -21.32
N GLY A 465 -6.60 -5.87 -22.55
CA GLY A 465 -7.95 -5.37 -22.82
C GLY A 465 -8.15 -3.94 -22.30
N GLY A 466 -9.38 -3.44 -22.42
CA GLY A 466 -9.75 -2.10 -21.96
C GLY A 466 -9.09 -0.95 -22.73
N SER A 467 -9.28 0.27 -22.22
CA SER A 467 -8.64 1.50 -22.68
C SER A 467 -7.59 1.93 -21.67
N ASN A 468 -6.34 1.52 -21.91
CA ASN A 468 -5.23 1.77 -20.99
C ASN A 468 -4.48 3.02 -21.40
N ARG A 469 -4.24 3.91 -20.45
CA ARG A 469 -3.68 5.23 -20.70
C ARG A 469 -2.47 5.52 -19.82
N MET A 470 -1.43 6.10 -20.41
CA MET A 470 -0.31 6.69 -19.67
C MET A 470 -0.28 8.20 -19.90
N VAL A 471 -0.07 8.98 -18.83
CA VAL A 471 0.12 10.42 -18.88
C VAL A 471 1.44 10.75 -18.20
N VAL A 472 2.30 11.47 -18.90
CA VAL A 472 3.62 11.87 -18.42
C VAL A 472 3.68 13.40 -18.36
N ASP A 473 3.83 13.92 -17.15
CA ASP A 473 3.83 15.34 -16.85
C ASP A 473 4.92 15.69 -15.80
N PRO A 474 6.21 15.67 -16.19
CA PRO A 474 7.31 16.02 -15.29
C PRO A 474 7.25 17.48 -14.80
N GLY A 475 6.53 18.36 -15.51
CA GLY A 475 6.49 19.79 -15.28
C GLY A 475 7.53 20.55 -16.11
N ALA A 476 7.24 21.80 -16.45
CA ALA A 476 8.15 22.66 -17.21
C ALA A 476 9.54 22.76 -16.52
N GLY A 477 10.60 22.59 -17.31
CA GLY A 477 12.00 22.62 -16.82
C GLY A 477 12.47 21.34 -16.12
N ASN A 478 11.59 20.35 -15.93
CA ASN A 478 11.95 19.03 -15.40
C ASN A 478 12.06 17.99 -16.51
N ALA A 479 12.65 16.85 -16.19
CA ALA A 479 12.78 15.72 -17.10
C ALA A 479 12.34 14.40 -16.45
N PHE A 480 11.89 13.47 -17.29
CA PHE A 480 11.68 12.07 -16.97
C PHE A 480 12.38 11.20 -18.02
N ALA A 481 13.38 10.43 -17.59
CA ALA A 481 14.11 9.52 -18.46
C ALA A 481 13.72 8.07 -18.15
N TYR A 482 13.35 7.32 -19.18
CA TYR A 482 12.83 5.96 -19.06
C TYR A 482 13.52 5.01 -20.04
N ALA A 483 14.11 3.95 -19.47
CA ALA A 483 14.87 2.94 -20.20
C ALA A 483 14.14 1.60 -20.33
N GLY A 484 13.04 1.42 -19.60
CA GLY A 484 12.18 0.24 -19.77
C GLY A 484 11.35 0.32 -21.05
N SER A 485 10.66 -0.77 -21.39
CA SER A 485 9.65 -0.77 -22.44
C SER A 485 8.28 -0.37 -21.89
N LEU A 486 7.46 0.27 -22.75
CA LEU A 486 6.02 0.45 -22.52
C LEU A 486 5.26 -0.52 -23.42
N SER A 487 4.25 -1.19 -22.89
CA SER A 487 3.38 -2.10 -23.65
C SER A 487 1.91 -1.94 -23.28
N ASN A 488 1.03 -2.36 -24.19
CA ASN A 488 -0.42 -2.46 -24.00
C ASN A 488 -1.12 -1.17 -23.52
N PHE A 489 -0.66 -0.02 -24.03
CA PHE A 489 -1.37 1.26 -23.90
C PHE A 489 -2.14 1.58 -25.18
N SER A 490 -3.38 2.05 -25.00
CA SER A 490 -4.20 2.66 -26.05
C SER A 490 -3.81 4.11 -26.29
N GLU A 491 -3.27 4.79 -25.28
CA GLU A 491 -2.72 6.14 -25.39
C GLU A 491 -1.54 6.35 -24.43
N VAL A 492 -0.47 6.99 -24.92
CA VAL A 492 0.60 7.56 -24.11
C VAL A 492 0.68 9.06 -24.40
N GLN A 493 0.41 9.90 -23.40
CA GLN A 493 0.38 11.35 -23.53
C GLN A 493 1.57 12.01 -22.81
N VAL A 494 2.34 12.85 -23.51
CA VAL A 494 3.36 13.75 -22.96
C VAL A 494 2.81 15.17 -22.90
N ARG A 495 2.73 15.75 -21.69
CA ARG A 495 2.08 17.06 -21.46
C ARG A 495 3.05 18.21 -21.28
N SER A 496 4.19 17.97 -20.63
CA SER A 496 5.17 19.01 -20.33
C SER A 496 6.54 18.41 -20.06
N GLY A 497 7.53 19.28 -19.75
CA GLY A 497 8.90 18.85 -19.44
C GLY A 497 9.60 18.14 -20.60
N THR A 498 10.70 17.46 -20.31
CA THR A 498 11.42 16.61 -21.27
C THR A 498 11.20 15.15 -20.89
N VAL A 499 10.61 14.36 -21.78
CA VAL A 499 10.38 12.92 -21.60
C VAL A 499 11.30 12.16 -22.54
N THR A 500 12.27 11.40 -22.02
CA THR A 500 13.21 10.63 -22.84
C THR A 500 12.87 9.14 -22.78
N LEU A 501 12.58 8.55 -23.93
CA LEU A 501 12.37 7.10 -24.09
C LEU A 501 13.58 6.49 -24.79
N SER A 502 14.33 5.66 -24.07
CA SER A 502 15.50 4.93 -24.60
C SER A 502 15.24 3.43 -24.76
N GLY A 503 14.23 2.89 -24.08
CA GLY A 503 13.74 1.53 -24.29
C GLY A 503 12.79 1.44 -25.49
N ALA A 504 12.80 0.29 -26.19
CA ALA A 504 11.87 0.02 -27.29
C ALA A 504 10.50 -0.35 -26.73
N SER A 505 9.51 0.50 -26.99
CA SER A 505 8.11 0.31 -26.58
C SER A 505 7.31 -0.38 -27.67
N THR A 506 6.37 -1.24 -27.26
CA THR A 506 5.62 -2.13 -28.17
C THR A 506 4.12 -1.84 -28.20
N TYR A 507 3.65 -0.84 -27.45
CA TYR A 507 2.25 -0.44 -27.53
C TYR A 507 1.92 0.10 -28.92
N THR A 508 0.70 -0.19 -29.40
CA THR A 508 0.22 0.23 -30.72
C THR A 508 -0.81 1.36 -30.63
N GLY A 509 -1.10 1.84 -29.42
CA GLY A 509 -1.94 2.99 -29.20
C GLY A 509 -1.28 4.30 -29.62
N THR A 510 -2.06 5.38 -29.54
CA THR A 510 -1.61 6.72 -29.92
C THR A 510 -0.53 7.24 -28.98
N THR A 511 0.52 7.82 -29.55
CA THR A 511 1.45 8.69 -28.80
C THR A 511 1.04 10.13 -29.04
N GLN A 512 0.59 10.82 -28.00
CA GLN A 512 0.21 12.23 -28.07
C GLN A 512 1.26 13.10 -27.38
N VAL A 513 1.74 14.12 -28.08
CA VAL A 513 2.54 15.19 -27.49
C VAL A 513 1.67 16.45 -27.48
N SER A 514 1.23 16.86 -26.29
CA SER A 514 0.43 18.08 -26.10
C SER A 514 1.22 19.26 -25.53
N GLY A 515 2.49 19.03 -25.16
CA GLY A 515 3.42 20.04 -24.70
C GLY A 515 4.77 19.43 -24.33
N GLY A 516 5.73 20.27 -23.98
CA GLY A 516 7.08 19.81 -23.65
C GLY A 516 7.82 19.17 -24.84
N THR A 517 8.74 18.26 -24.54
CA THR A 517 9.56 17.55 -25.55
C THR A 517 9.54 16.05 -25.27
N LEU A 518 9.09 15.25 -26.24
CA LEU A 518 9.32 13.81 -26.28
C LEU A 518 10.62 13.54 -27.03
N VAL A 519 11.61 12.96 -26.36
CA VAL A 519 12.89 12.53 -26.94
C VAL A 519 12.87 11.03 -27.14
N LEU A 520 13.07 10.58 -28.38
CA LEU A 520 13.34 9.17 -28.70
C LEU A 520 14.86 9.01 -28.82
N ASP A 521 15.45 8.30 -27.87
CA ASP A 521 16.90 8.08 -27.78
C ASP A 521 17.29 6.75 -28.44
N GLY A 522 17.33 6.78 -29.76
CA GLY A 522 17.68 5.73 -30.72
C GLY A 522 16.55 5.38 -31.69
N ALA A 523 16.81 4.47 -32.62
CA ALA A 523 15.85 4.09 -33.66
C ALA A 523 14.73 3.18 -33.12
N ASN A 524 13.52 3.29 -33.69
CA ASN A 524 12.37 2.41 -33.41
C ASN A 524 12.06 2.28 -31.91
N ARG A 525 11.97 3.42 -31.21
CA ARG A 525 11.62 3.46 -29.79
C ARG A 525 10.13 3.28 -29.55
N LEU A 526 9.32 3.59 -30.54
CA LEU A 526 7.88 3.36 -30.53
C LEU A 526 7.50 2.33 -31.60
N SER A 527 6.37 1.65 -31.41
CA SER A 527 5.87 0.70 -32.40
C SER A 527 5.49 1.41 -33.70
N SER A 528 5.85 0.83 -34.85
CA SER A 528 5.40 1.32 -36.15
C SER A 528 3.89 1.22 -36.37
N LEU A 529 3.20 0.45 -35.52
CA LEU A 529 1.75 0.30 -35.57
C LEU A 529 1.00 1.37 -34.75
N GLY A 530 1.72 2.23 -34.03
CA GLY A 530 1.13 3.34 -33.28
C GLY A 530 1.09 4.64 -34.08
N SER A 531 0.06 5.45 -33.88
CA SER A 531 -0.05 6.79 -34.47
C SER A 531 0.63 7.85 -33.60
N LEU A 532 1.10 8.92 -34.23
CA LEU A 532 1.63 10.12 -33.57
C LEU A 532 0.63 11.28 -33.70
N VAL A 533 0.26 11.88 -32.57
CA VAL A 533 -0.55 13.10 -32.52
C VAL A 533 0.28 14.21 -31.91
N MET A 534 0.49 15.28 -32.68
CA MET A 534 1.09 16.52 -32.19
C MET A 534 -0.01 17.54 -31.93
N ASP A 535 -0.35 17.71 -30.67
CA ASP A 535 -1.31 18.71 -30.14
C ASP A 535 -0.54 19.83 -29.42
N GLY A 536 0.62 20.18 -29.98
CA GLY A 536 1.63 21.05 -29.37
C GLY A 536 2.99 20.38 -29.20
N GLY A 537 3.89 21.07 -28.49
CA GLY A 537 5.16 20.50 -28.03
C GLY A 537 6.16 20.12 -29.13
N SER A 538 7.08 19.22 -28.79
CA SER A 538 8.16 18.81 -29.68
C SER A 538 8.43 17.30 -29.63
N LEU A 539 8.69 16.70 -30.78
CA LEU A 539 9.32 15.38 -30.90
C LEU A 539 10.79 15.59 -31.28
N GLN A 540 11.69 14.93 -30.57
CA GLN A 540 13.12 14.98 -30.82
C GLN A 540 13.68 13.57 -31.03
N LEU A 541 14.47 13.38 -32.08
CA LEU A 541 15.21 12.15 -32.32
C LEU A 541 16.68 12.37 -31.95
N THR A 542 17.23 11.46 -31.14
CA THR A 542 18.65 11.46 -30.78
C THR A 542 19.18 10.04 -30.94
N ASN A 543 20.45 9.90 -31.31
CA ASN A 543 21.14 8.61 -31.45
C ASN A 543 20.44 7.55 -32.34
N ALA A 544 19.49 7.94 -33.19
CA ALA A 544 18.79 7.03 -34.09
C ALA A 544 19.58 6.77 -35.38
N ALA A 545 20.09 7.86 -35.99
CA ALA A 545 20.95 7.97 -37.16
C ALA A 545 20.49 7.15 -38.39
N GLY A 546 20.01 7.85 -39.42
CA GLY A 546 19.73 7.26 -40.73
C GLY A 546 18.30 7.52 -41.23
N GLU A 547 17.99 6.88 -42.37
CA GLU A 547 16.63 6.84 -42.94
C GLU A 547 15.71 6.03 -42.03
N ASP A 548 14.45 6.45 -41.91
CA ASP A 548 13.40 5.71 -41.20
C ASP A 548 13.75 5.42 -39.73
N ALA A 549 14.34 6.41 -39.05
CA ALA A 549 14.69 6.30 -37.64
C ALA A 549 13.49 5.94 -36.76
N GLN A 550 12.30 6.39 -37.13
CA GLN A 550 11.05 5.99 -36.51
C GLN A 550 9.93 5.97 -37.56
N THR A 551 9.16 4.89 -37.54
CA THR A 551 7.93 4.74 -38.32
C THR A 551 6.70 4.85 -37.43
N PHE A 552 5.60 5.39 -37.94
CA PHE A 552 4.31 5.45 -37.28
C PHE A 552 3.19 5.03 -38.24
N ALA A 553 2.10 4.50 -37.70
CA ALA A 553 0.93 4.11 -38.50
C ALA A 553 0.21 5.33 -39.08
N GLY A 554 0.21 6.45 -38.37
CA GLY A 554 -0.46 7.68 -38.81
C GLY A 554 0.07 8.93 -38.12
N PHE A 555 -0.19 10.08 -38.72
CA PHE A 555 0.18 11.39 -38.19
C PHE A 555 -1.02 12.32 -38.07
N SER A 556 -1.15 13.01 -36.94
CA SER A 556 -2.05 14.16 -36.81
C SER A 556 -1.31 15.41 -36.31
N LEU A 557 -1.67 16.57 -36.87
CA LEU A 557 -1.24 17.89 -36.43
C LEU A 557 -2.44 18.71 -35.96
N LEU A 558 -2.59 18.88 -34.65
CA LEU A 558 -3.73 19.55 -34.01
C LEU A 558 -3.39 20.95 -33.47
N ASP A 559 -2.11 21.18 -33.12
CA ASP A 559 -1.59 22.50 -32.75
C ASP A 559 -0.17 22.70 -33.31
N ASP A 560 0.38 23.90 -33.16
CA ASP A 560 1.74 24.23 -33.59
C ASP A 560 2.75 23.29 -32.92
N ALA A 561 3.58 22.64 -33.73
CA ALA A 561 4.45 21.56 -33.28
C ALA A 561 5.85 21.65 -33.89
N LEU A 562 6.79 20.96 -33.23
CA LEU A 562 8.18 20.89 -33.67
C LEU A 562 8.68 19.45 -33.77
N PHE A 563 9.37 19.14 -34.87
CA PHE A 563 10.21 17.96 -35.02
C PHE A 563 11.67 18.38 -35.03
N ASP A 564 12.47 17.92 -34.07
CA ASP A 564 13.93 17.99 -34.14
C ASP A 564 14.45 16.61 -34.53
N LEU A 565 14.88 16.47 -35.77
CA LEU A 565 15.19 15.17 -36.35
C LEU A 565 16.60 14.67 -36.00
N GLY A 566 17.48 15.53 -35.46
CA GLY A 566 18.84 15.13 -35.09
C GLY A 566 19.59 14.41 -36.22
N LEU A 567 19.43 14.87 -37.47
CA LEU A 567 19.99 14.26 -38.70
C LEU A 567 19.38 12.90 -39.08
N SER A 568 18.13 12.63 -38.69
CA SER A 568 17.37 11.43 -39.02
C SER A 568 16.11 11.75 -39.85
N SER A 569 15.32 10.75 -40.22
CA SER A 569 14.00 10.97 -40.86
C SER A 569 12.88 10.15 -40.23
N LEU A 570 11.64 10.59 -40.48
CA LEU A 570 10.40 9.93 -40.03
C LEU A 570 9.62 9.32 -41.21
N THR A 571 8.93 8.22 -40.96
CA THR A 571 8.00 7.61 -41.93
C THR A 571 6.63 7.40 -41.32
N PHE A 572 5.59 7.70 -42.09
CA PHE A 572 4.19 7.56 -41.69
C PHE A 572 3.43 6.73 -42.71
N ASP A 573 2.60 5.78 -42.26
CA ASP A 573 1.76 5.00 -43.19
C ASP A 573 0.51 5.78 -43.62
N SER A 574 0.00 6.71 -42.81
CA SER A 574 -1.11 7.60 -43.14
C SER A 574 -0.94 9.04 -42.62
N LEU A 575 -1.72 9.95 -43.21
CA LEU A 575 -2.07 11.24 -42.62
C LEU A 575 -3.50 11.15 -42.09
N ASP A 576 -3.70 11.46 -40.81
CA ASP A 576 -4.99 11.26 -40.12
C ASP A 576 -5.79 12.57 -40.00
N ALA A 577 -5.33 13.54 -39.19
CA ALA A 577 -6.03 14.80 -38.97
C ALA A 577 -5.08 16.00 -39.02
N VAL A 578 -5.45 17.04 -39.76
CA VAL A 578 -4.72 18.31 -39.84
C VAL A 578 -5.66 19.46 -39.51
N VAL A 579 -5.34 20.23 -38.47
CA VAL A 579 -6.05 21.47 -38.16
C VAL A 579 -5.47 22.59 -39.03
N ALA A 580 -6.33 23.21 -39.84
CA ALA A 580 -5.92 24.27 -40.75
C ALA A 580 -5.26 25.46 -40.01
N GLY A 581 -4.15 25.96 -40.57
CA GLY A 581 -3.40 27.10 -40.04
C GLY A 581 -2.42 26.78 -38.92
N LYS A 582 -2.26 25.50 -38.55
CA LYS A 582 -1.21 25.04 -37.63
C LYS A 582 0.11 24.83 -38.35
N THR A 583 1.20 25.17 -37.67
CA THR A 583 2.56 25.14 -38.20
C THR A 583 3.29 23.90 -37.72
N LEU A 584 3.95 23.18 -38.63
CA LEU A 584 4.95 22.18 -38.28
C LEU A 584 6.35 22.73 -38.57
N THR A 585 7.15 22.93 -37.52
CA THR A 585 8.56 23.29 -37.68
C THR A 585 9.43 22.05 -37.60
N VAL A 586 10.28 21.83 -38.59
CA VAL A 586 11.24 20.74 -38.63
C VAL A 586 12.64 21.33 -38.56
N LEU A 587 13.44 20.83 -37.62
CA LEU A 587 14.83 21.18 -37.40
C LEU A 587 15.72 19.95 -37.58
N GLY A 588 17.01 20.21 -37.84
CA GLY A 588 18.01 19.15 -37.86
C GLY A 588 17.93 18.29 -39.11
N TYR A 589 17.45 18.84 -40.22
CA TYR A 589 17.45 18.19 -41.53
C TYR A 589 18.68 18.65 -42.34
N LEU A 590 19.75 17.84 -42.38
CA LEU A 590 20.89 18.15 -43.25
C LEU A 590 20.81 17.35 -44.56
N ARG A 591 20.54 18.06 -45.68
CA ARG A 591 20.76 17.50 -47.03
C ARG A 591 22.24 17.21 -47.22
N GLY A 592 22.56 15.99 -47.64
CA GLY A 592 23.90 15.61 -48.14
C GLY A 592 24.64 14.54 -47.34
N THR A 593 24.09 14.03 -46.23
CA THR A 593 24.71 12.93 -45.46
C THR A 593 24.08 11.55 -45.71
N SER A 594 22.80 11.46 -46.12
CA SER A 594 22.19 10.33 -46.87
C SER A 594 20.69 10.54 -47.18
N LEU A 595 20.00 11.47 -46.51
CA LEU A 595 18.53 11.56 -46.54
C LEU A 595 18.00 12.46 -47.67
N ASP A 596 17.12 11.91 -48.50
CA ASP A 596 16.40 12.66 -49.52
C ASP A 596 15.21 13.47 -48.95
N TYR A 597 14.70 13.06 -47.78
CA TYR A 597 13.51 13.59 -47.12
C TYR A 597 13.72 13.82 -45.62
N ALA A 598 12.96 14.74 -45.04
CA ALA A 598 12.88 14.96 -43.60
C ALA A 598 11.84 14.01 -42.98
N PHE A 599 10.68 13.90 -43.63
CA PHE A 599 9.66 12.91 -43.31
C PHE A 599 8.89 12.52 -44.58
N ARG A 600 8.17 11.40 -44.55
CA ARG A 600 7.42 10.90 -45.71
C ARG A 600 6.15 10.15 -45.32
N PHE A 601 5.21 10.06 -46.27
CA PHE A 601 3.97 9.29 -46.14
C PHE A 601 3.90 8.18 -47.17
N LEU A 602 3.39 7.00 -46.79
CA LEU A 602 3.10 5.92 -47.72
C LEU A 602 1.98 6.32 -48.69
N GLY A 603 2.20 6.13 -50.00
CA GLY A 603 1.26 6.49 -51.05
C GLY A 603 1.46 7.89 -51.66
N ASP A 604 0.62 8.22 -52.64
CA ASP A 604 0.60 9.51 -53.32
C ASP A 604 -0.42 10.46 -52.66
N TRP A 605 0.08 11.45 -51.93
CA TRP A 605 -0.71 12.46 -51.22
C TRP A 605 -0.74 13.81 -51.96
N SER A 606 -0.20 13.87 -53.18
CA SER A 606 0.03 15.13 -53.91
C SER A 606 -1.24 15.95 -54.22
N THR A 607 -2.42 15.32 -54.14
CA THR A 607 -3.72 15.97 -54.37
C THR A 607 -4.59 16.05 -53.12
N ASP A 608 -4.13 15.53 -51.98
CA ASP A 608 -4.91 15.53 -50.74
C ASP A 608 -4.93 16.92 -50.10
N ALA A 609 -6.12 17.40 -49.74
CA ALA A 609 -6.31 18.78 -49.27
C ALA A 609 -5.68 19.02 -47.89
N ASP A 610 -5.76 18.04 -46.99
CA ASP A 610 -5.21 18.13 -45.63
C ASP A 610 -3.68 18.04 -45.68
N PHE A 611 -3.16 17.16 -46.54
CA PHE A 611 -1.73 17.10 -46.83
C PHE A 611 -1.20 18.44 -47.39
N LEU A 612 -1.86 19.00 -48.41
CA LEU A 612 -1.44 20.29 -48.97
C LEU A 612 -1.47 21.41 -47.92
N ALA A 613 -2.49 21.42 -47.04
CA ALA A 613 -2.58 22.37 -45.93
C ALA A 613 -1.44 22.20 -44.91
N LEU A 614 -1.05 20.96 -44.61
CA LEU A 614 0.10 20.63 -43.78
C LEU A 614 1.39 21.19 -44.41
N ILE A 615 1.64 20.89 -45.68
CA ILE A 615 2.86 21.32 -46.38
C ILE A 615 2.96 22.85 -46.45
N ASP A 616 1.86 23.53 -46.77
CA ASP A 616 1.84 25.00 -46.90
C ASP A 616 2.30 25.73 -45.64
N ASN A 617 2.08 25.12 -44.46
CA ASN A 617 2.46 25.64 -43.15
C ASN A 617 3.63 24.88 -42.51
N THR A 618 4.35 24.04 -43.27
CA THR A 618 5.55 23.36 -42.76
C THR A 618 6.82 24.14 -43.10
N LEU A 619 7.66 24.38 -42.09
CA LEU A 619 9.00 24.97 -42.24
C LEU A 619 10.07 23.94 -41.90
N ILE A 620 11.05 23.75 -42.79
CA ILE A 620 12.18 22.83 -42.60
C ILE A 620 13.48 23.65 -42.59
N ASP A 621 14.15 23.69 -41.45
CA ASP A 621 15.32 24.54 -41.15
C ASP A 621 15.12 26.00 -41.58
N GLY A 622 13.92 26.53 -41.33
CA GLY A 622 13.54 27.91 -41.63
C GLY A 622 13.11 28.18 -43.08
N ALA A 623 13.15 27.19 -43.98
CA ALA A 623 12.65 27.31 -45.35
C ALA A 623 11.33 26.55 -45.54
N LYS A 624 10.53 26.89 -46.54
CA LYS A 624 9.26 26.19 -46.83
C LYS A 624 9.51 24.72 -47.16
N ALA A 625 8.57 23.85 -46.79
CA ALA A 625 8.56 22.47 -47.25
C ALA A 625 8.24 22.37 -48.76
N SER A 626 8.73 21.29 -49.37
CA SER A 626 8.41 20.84 -50.73
C SER A 626 8.20 19.34 -50.69
N PHE A 627 7.43 18.80 -51.64
CA PHE A 627 7.16 17.37 -51.70
C PHE A 627 7.38 16.79 -53.10
N ARG A 628 7.64 15.48 -53.16
CA ARG A 628 7.68 14.69 -54.40
C ARG A 628 7.14 13.28 -54.12
N PHE A 629 6.41 12.72 -55.07
CA PHE A 629 6.06 11.30 -55.04
C PHE A 629 7.16 10.49 -55.73
N ASP A 630 7.75 9.51 -55.05
CA ASP A 630 8.87 8.70 -55.55
C ASP A 630 8.43 7.40 -56.25
N GLY A 631 7.13 7.10 -56.26
CA GLY A 631 6.55 5.85 -56.76
C GLY A 631 6.01 4.94 -55.65
N THR A 632 6.40 5.16 -54.39
CA THR A 632 5.93 4.44 -53.21
C THR A 632 5.49 5.39 -52.09
N TYR A 633 6.29 6.43 -51.83
CA TYR A 633 6.10 7.41 -50.78
C TYR A 633 5.99 8.83 -51.36
N THR A 634 5.25 9.67 -50.65
CA THR A 634 5.32 11.13 -50.81
C THR A 634 6.38 11.66 -49.85
N ASP A 635 7.56 11.98 -50.38
CA ASP A 635 8.71 12.54 -49.66
C ASP A 635 8.49 14.03 -49.37
N ILE A 636 8.79 14.48 -48.16
CA ILE A 636 8.77 15.90 -47.77
C ILE A 636 10.18 16.34 -47.42
N ALA A 637 10.65 17.41 -48.06
CA ALA A 637 11.99 17.95 -47.89
C ALA A 637 11.99 19.47 -47.95
N ARG A 638 13.07 20.09 -47.46
CA ARG A 638 13.29 21.53 -47.62
C ARG A 638 13.21 21.93 -49.09
N LEU A 639 12.41 22.96 -49.40
CA LEU A 639 12.37 23.61 -50.71
C LEU A 639 13.76 24.19 -50.99
N ALA A 640 14.36 23.77 -52.11
CA ALA A 640 15.66 24.28 -52.53
C ALA A 640 15.57 25.81 -52.66
N GLU A 641 16.52 26.52 -52.04
CA GLU A 641 16.69 27.94 -52.32
C GLU A 641 16.96 28.09 -53.81
N VAL A 642 16.09 28.83 -54.51
CA VAL A 642 16.42 29.29 -55.86
C VAL A 642 17.69 30.12 -55.70
N PRO A 643 18.80 29.77 -56.36
CA PRO A 643 19.98 30.62 -56.34
C PRO A 643 19.54 32.00 -56.79
N GLU A 644 19.69 33.01 -55.92
CA GLU A 644 19.47 34.42 -56.27
C GLU A 644 20.05 34.65 -57.67
N PRO A 645 19.26 35.08 -58.68
CA PRO A 645 19.77 35.26 -60.02
C PRO A 645 20.95 36.22 -59.97
N GLY A 646 22.13 35.67 -60.23
CA GLY A 646 23.45 36.20 -59.92
C GLY A 646 23.53 37.69 -59.61
N THR A 647 23.70 38.03 -58.33
CA THR A 647 24.29 39.31 -57.93
C THR A 647 25.63 39.52 -58.63
N LEU A 648 26.36 38.43 -58.94
CA LEU A 648 27.54 38.43 -59.81
C LEU A 648 27.23 38.79 -61.27
N ALA A 649 26.11 38.36 -61.85
CA ALA A 649 25.72 38.72 -63.21
C ALA A 649 25.31 40.20 -63.32
N LEU A 650 24.60 40.73 -62.32
CA LEU A 650 24.26 42.16 -62.21
C LEU A 650 25.49 43.04 -61.92
N ILE A 651 26.44 42.57 -61.10
CA ILE A 651 27.72 43.28 -60.87
C ILE A 651 28.59 43.24 -62.13
N ILE A 652 28.66 42.13 -62.87
CA ILE A 652 29.41 42.03 -64.13
C ILE A 652 28.76 42.89 -65.22
N LEU A 653 27.42 42.93 -65.29
CA LEU A 653 26.72 43.81 -66.23
C LEU A 653 26.89 45.29 -65.87
N ALA A 654 26.91 45.64 -64.57
CA ALA A 654 27.19 46.99 -64.09
C ALA A 654 28.65 47.40 -64.33
N LEU A 655 29.62 46.49 -64.15
CA LEU A 655 31.03 46.72 -64.49
C LEU A 655 31.22 46.87 -66.01
N ALA A 656 30.53 46.06 -66.81
CA ALA A 656 30.56 46.16 -68.27
C ALA A 656 29.95 47.48 -68.77
N LEU A 657 28.86 47.96 -68.15
CA LEU A 657 28.30 49.29 -68.44
C LEU A 657 29.25 50.42 -68.02
N MET A 658 29.94 50.30 -66.89
CA MET A 658 30.93 51.31 -66.46
C MET A 658 32.17 51.36 -67.37
N VAL A 659 32.63 50.21 -67.89
CA VAL A 659 33.73 50.16 -68.89
C VAL A 659 33.28 50.70 -70.26
N ALA A 660 32.03 50.49 -70.65
CA ALA A 660 31.47 51.10 -71.87
C ALA A 660 31.28 52.62 -71.72
N ALA A 661 30.93 53.11 -70.53
CA ALA A 661 30.79 54.55 -70.24
C ALA A 661 32.14 55.27 -70.13
N SER A 662 33.20 54.62 -69.63
CA SER A 662 34.54 55.21 -69.54
C SER A 662 35.25 55.33 -70.90
N ARG A 663 34.91 54.48 -71.89
CA ARG A 663 35.44 54.59 -73.27
C ARG A 663 34.87 55.75 -74.11
N ARG A 664 33.79 56.41 -73.68
CA ARG A 664 33.18 57.56 -74.40
C ARG A 664 33.69 58.94 -73.98
N ARG A 665 34.66 59.05 -73.07
CA ARG A 665 35.25 60.34 -72.67
C ARG A 665 36.76 60.38 -72.92
N HIS A 666 37.14 60.52 -74.18
CA HIS A 666 38.42 61.13 -74.56
C HIS A 666 38.14 62.36 -75.43
N PRO A 667 38.54 63.58 -75.02
CA PRO A 667 38.48 64.75 -75.88
C PRO A 667 39.69 64.77 -76.83
N MET A 668 39.44 64.88 -78.14
CA MET A 668 40.45 65.29 -79.10
C MET A 668 40.63 66.81 -79.03
N ASN A 669 41.83 67.25 -78.68
CA ASN A 669 42.34 68.58 -78.99
C ASN A 669 42.91 68.58 -80.40
N ARG A 670 42.33 69.38 -81.30
CA ARG A 670 42.99 70.36 -82.17
C ARG A 670 41.97 71.19 -82.92
#